data_AF-A0A3N4Z138-F1
#
_entry.id   AF-A0A3N4Z138-F1
#
_cell.length_a   1.000
_cell.length_b   1.000
_cell.length_c   1.000
_cell.angle_alpha   90.00
_cell.angle_beta   90.00
_cell.angle_gamma   90.00
#
_symmetry.space_group_name_H-M   'P 1'
#
loop_
_entity.id
_entity.type
_entity.pdbx_description
1 polymer ?
#
loop_
_entity_poly.entity_id
_entity_poly.type
_entity_poly.pdbx_seq_one_letter_code
_entity_poly.pdbx_strand_id
1 'polypeptide(L)'
;MNTPAPAPRAPEPTSTDLGGRWTCRALAGPVPAELADRLRAGIPGTVPGVVHLDLLAAGLIPDPYVGENEARLTWVGRTDWEYSRSFEHVPDGHDRHELVAAGLDTVATIWLNDAEVGRTQNHHRGYRFDVAHLLRPGTNHVRVVITSALEEAERREAELGARPHSNPHPFNALRKPAYAFGWDWGPELVTAGIWRTIRLEGRSTARLSAVRPLTSYGVDGARLDLRAEIDQPAPGHTITVEVRGTGEVGATSTVLVSATTVAGAGETQVELAVPGAAPWWPRSHGGQPLYPVTVTLAGPDGAVVDVWTGRVGFRTVTIDTSPDEVGNSFVIRVNGTDIYVRGANWIPDDTYLPRVDRASLATSLADAVEANMNLLRVWGGGIYESDDFYGLCDELGLLVWQDFTLACAAYSEDASLAEELEAEAREAVTRLCAHPSLALLNGGNENIWGWADWGWRAALRGATWGEGYYTRLLPDVVAELAPGVPYCEGSPYSFDRYLHPNDDVNGTMHIWDVWNRRDYTAYRDYRPRFVSEFGFQGPPAFSTLESVVRDEPRSPHGPQMLVHQKAEDGNGKLERGLGDHLPLPADYVDWHWATQLNQARAVRYGIEHFRSLAPYNTGAVMWQLNDCWPVVSWAAVDSHRIRKPLWFALREVFADRLVTVQSRDGSPAVVLHNETDEPWRAAVTVRRLRLDGATLAVAEMPAEVGPRGSATLPLPPALTVAADPTAEVLVADAATGERGLWYFAEDTCLALSADAAEVSAEPAEGGYVVQVRARALVKDLTLLVDHADPGATVDRALVTLLPGESAELRVRSSARLDPAALTTRPVLRTANDLVAAPSATEVAPEVVAAASVRETAEVSVGGGL
;
A
#
# COMPACT_ATOMS: atom_id res chain seq x y z
N MET A 1 62.54 -33.72 -6.70
CA MET A 1 61.11 -33.53 -6.39
C MET A 1 60.85 -32.05 -6.52
N ASN A 2 60.29 -31.63 -7.66
CA ASN A 2 59.84 -30.25 -7.84
C ASN A 2 58.54 -30.10 -7.07
N THR A 3 58.56 -29.31 -6.00
CA THR A 3 57.35 -28.76 -5.40
C THR A 3 56.62 -27.96 -6.48
N PRO A 4 55.35 -28.27 -6.80
CA PRO A 4 54.61 -27.47 -7.75
C PRO A 4 54.48 -26.05 -7.19
N ALA A 5 54.73 -25.05 -8.05
CA ALA A 5 54.50 -23.66 -7.70
C ALA A 5 53.02 -23.48 -7.27
N PRO A 6 52.74 -22.65 -6.24
CA PRO A 6 51.36 -22.35 -5.87
C PRO A 6 50.63 -21.81 -7.10
N ALA A 7 49.43 -22.34 -7.35
CA ALA A 7 48.57 -21.83 -8.42
C ALA A 7 48.35 -20.32 -8.23
N PRO A 8 48.34 -19.52 -9.31
CA PRO A 8 48.07 -18.09 -9.21
C PRO A 8 46.69 -17.87 -8.56
N ARG A 9 46.64 -16.96 -7.58
CA ARG A 9 45.39 -16.57 -6.92
C ARG A 9 44.45 -15.95 -7.96
N ALA A 10 43.19 -16.40 -7.98
CA ALA A 10 42.17 -15.82 -8.86
C ALA A 10 41.97 -14.33 -8.55
N PRO A 11 41.71 -13.48 -9.57
CA PRO A 11 41.42 -12.07 -9.35
C PRO A 11 40.15 -11.88 -8.50
N GLU A 12 40.09 -10.77 -7.74
CA GLU A 12 38.91 -10.41 -6.93
C GLU A 12 37.75 -9.99 -7.86
N PRO A 13 36.48 -10.36 -7.56
CA PRO A 13 35.36 -10.03 -8.42
C PRO A 13 35.24 -8.53 -8.71
N THR A 14 34.94 -8.18 -9.95
CA THR A 14 34.74 -6.79 -10.40
C THR A 14 33.27 -6.49 -10.64
N SER A 15 32.87 -5.24 -10.43
CA SER A 15 31.52 -4.75 -10.76
C SER A 15 31.64 -3.35 -11.35
N THR A 16 31.23 -3.21 -12.61
CA THR A 16 31.21 -1.93 -13.33
C THR A 16 29.77 -1.49 -13.51
N ASP A 17 29.39 -0.39 -12.85
CA ASP A 17 28.06 0.21 -13.02
C ASP A 17 27.90 0.79 -14.43
N LEU A 18 26.86 0.36 -15.13
CA LEU A 18 26.50 0.86 -16.46
C LEU A 18 25.35 1.88 -16.40
N GLY A 19 24.90 2.30 -15.20
CA GLY A 19 23.92 3.35 -14.98
C GLY A 19 24.38 4.79 -15.30
N GLY A 20 23.50 5.76 -15.10
CA GLY A 20 23.68 7.17 -15.44
C GLY A 20 23.16 7.51 -16.83
N ARG A 21 23.95 8.26 -17.61
CA ARG A 21 23.52 8.80 -18.92
C ARG A 21 23.56 7.77 -20.05
N TRP A 22 22.43 7.62 -20.72
CA TRP A 22 22.24 6.81 -21.92
C TRP A 22 21.69 7.68 -23.05
N THR A 23 21.55 7.12 -24.25
CA THR A 23 20.75 7.70 -25.34
C THR A 23 19.45 6.92 -25.45
N CYS A 24 18.31 7.61 -25.41
CA CYS A 24 16.98 7.05 -25.61
C CYS A 24 16.48 7.44 -27.02
N ARG A 25 15.98 6.46 -27.79
CA ARG A 25 15.44 6.66 -29.15
C ARG A 25 14.08 6.00 -29.30
N ALA A 26 13.20 6.60 -30.09
CA ALA A 26 12.02 5.90 -30.60
C ALA A 26 12.38 5.15 -31.89
N LEU A 27 12.02 3.86 -31.97
CA LEU A 27 12.29 3.01 -33.12
C LEU A 27 11.07 2.88 -34.05
N ALA A 28 9.94 2.47 -33.49
CA ALA A 28 8.70 2.20 -34.22
C ALA A 28 7.49 2.53 -33.33
N GLY A 29 6.37 2.96 -33.93
CA GLY A 29 5.16 3.33 -33.20
C GLY A 29 4.61 4.68 -33.62
N PRO A 30 3.47 5.10 -33.03
CA PRO A 30 2.73 6.30 -33.43
C PRO A 30 3.33 7.59 -32.85
N VAL A 31 4.64 7.79 -33.00
CA VAL A 31 5.34 8.99 -32.51
C VAL A 31 4.80 10.24 -33.22
N PRO A 32 4.43 11.31 -32.51
CA PRO A 32 3.98 12.56 -33.11
C PRO A 32 4.97 13.10 -34.14
N ALA A 33 4.46 13.59 -35.27
CA ALA A 33 5.28 13.96 -36.43
C ALA A 33 6.32 15.03 -36.09
N GLU A 34 5.97 15.97 -35.21
CA GLU A 34 6.83 17.03 -34.69
C GLU A 34 7.97 16.53 -33.79
N LEU A 35 7.84 15.35 -33.19
CA LEU A 35 8.85 14.72 -32.33
C LEU A 35 9.69 13.67 -33.07
N ALA A 36 9.16 13.12 -34.17
CA ALA A 36 9.68 11.92 -34.81
C ALA A 36 11.18 11.99 -35.17
N ASP A 37 11.63 13.07 -35.81
CA ASP A 37 13.04 13.19 -36.23
C ASP A 37 13.98 13.35 -35.03
N ARG A 38 13.55 14.11 -34.01
CA ARG A 38 14.34 14.30 -32.77
C ARG A 38 14.45 13.01 -31.97
N LEU A 39 13.36 12.25 -31.85
CA LEU A 39 13.36 10.97 -31.12
C LEU A 39 14.07 9.85 -31.90
N ARG A 40 14.04 9.85 -33.24
CA ARG A 40 14.88 8.94 -34.04
C ARG A 40 16.38 9.25 -33.91
N ALA A 41 16.73 10.54 -33.86
CA ALA A 41 18.10 10.98 -33.65
C ALA A 41 18.63 10.64 -32.24
N GLY A 42 17.73 10.67 -31.26
CA GLY A 42 17.98 10.28 -29.87
C GLY A 42 18.06 11.47 -28.91
N ILE A 43 17.59 11.24 -27.69
CA ILE A 43 17.62 12.19 -26.58
C ILE A 43 18.46 11.62 -25.42
N PRO A 44 18.93 12.46 -24.48
CA PRO A 44 19.50 11.95 -23.23
C PRO A 44 18.49 11.09 -22.49
N GLY A 45 18.90 9.88 -22.10
CA GLY A 45 18.16 9.00 -21.20
C GLY A 45 18.90 8.79 -19.88
N THR A 46 18.17 8.42 -18.84
CA THR A 46 18.72 8.11 -17.52
C THR A 46 18.42 6.67 -17.13
N VAL A 47 19.40 5.97 -16.58
CA VAL A 47 19.27 4.59 -16.09
C VAL A 47 19.84 4.50 -14.67
N PRO A 48 19.12 3.98 -13.66
CA PRO A 48 17.72 3.53 -13.72
C PRO A 48 16.76 4.66 -14.11
N GLY A 49 15.76 4.35 -14.93
CA GLY A 49 14.83 5.35 -15.43
C GLY A 49 13.85 4.79 -16.45
N VAL A 50 12.93 5.64 -16.90
CA VAL A 50 11.87 5.29 -17.85
C VAL A 50 11.63 6.41 -18.86
N VAL A 51 11.09 6.04 -20.02
CA VAL A 51 10.95 6.92 -21.20
C VAL A 51 10.16 8.18 -20.90
N HIS A 52 9.10 8.11 -20.09
CA HIS A 52 8.31 9.29 -19.71
C HIS A 52 9.15 10.34 -18.98
N LEU A 53 10.02 9.92 -18.06
CA LEU A 53 10.90 10.84 -17.32
C LEU A 53 11.96 11.46 -18.25
N ASP A 54 12.48 10.69 -19.20
CA ASP A 54 13.45 11.18 -20.18
C ASP A 54 12.82 12.19 -21.15
N LEU A 55 11.59 11.92 -21.60
CA LEU A 55 10.81 12.85 -22.43
C LEU A 55 10.49 14.15 -21.68
N LEU A 56 10.11 14.06 -20.40
CA LEU A 56 9.90 15.23 -19.53
C LEU A 56 11.17 16.05 -19.37
N ALA A 57 12.29 15.41 -19.02
CA ALA A 57 13.59 16.08 -18.87
C ALA A 57 14.06 16.75 -20.16
N ALA A 58 13.69 16.20 -21.33
CA ALA A 58 13.99 16.77 -22.64
C ALA A 58 13.00 17.88 -23.08
N GLY A 59 11.95 18.15 -22.30
CA GLY A 59 10.89 19.11 -22.62
C GLY A 59 10.06 18.73 -23.85
N LEU A 60 9.90 17.42 -24.12
CA LEU A 60 9.22 16.90 -25.30
C LEU A 60 7.77 16.50 -25.08
N ILE A 61 7.39 16.29 -23.82
CA ILE A 61 6.00 16.07 -23.41
C ILE A 61 5.64 17.04 -22.30
N PRO A 62 4.37 17.45 -22.19
CA PRO A 62 3.89 18.15 -21.01
C PRO A 62 3.88 17.20 -19.79
N ASP A 63 3.71 17.76 -18.59
CA ASP A 63 3.52 16.96 -17.38
C ASP A 63 2.28 16.05 -17.51
N PRO A 64 2.45 14.71 -17.45
CA PRO A 64 1.36 13.75 -17.57
C PRO A 64 0.26 13.94 -16.52
N TYR A 65 0.61 14.49 -15.35
CA TYR A 65 -0.33 14.64 -14.24
C TYR A 65 -1.18 15.91 -14.36
N VAL A 66 -0.94 16.81 -15.32
CA VAL A 66 -1.66 18.09 -15.40
C VAL A 66 -2.83 18.02 -16.38
N GLY A 67 -4.03 18.32 -15.89
CA GLY A 67 -5.25 18.44 -16.68
C GLY A 67 -5.53 17.19 -17.52
N GLU A 68 -5.77 17.38 -18.81
CA GLU A 68 -6.09 16.28 -19.74
C GLU A 68 -4.85 15.67 -20.42
N ASN A 69 -3.65 15.84 -19.85
CA ASN A 69 -2.42 15.41 -20.55
C ASN A 69 -2.24 13.90 -20.65
N GLU A 70 -2.80 13.11 -19.75
CA GLU A 70 -2.73 11.64 -19.77
C GLU A 70 -3.06 11.06 -21.16
N ALA A 71 -4.24 11.35 -21.70
CA ALA A 71 -4.70 10.82 -22.99
C ALA A 71 -3.86 11.30 -24.18
N ARG A 72 -3.11 12.40 -24.03
CA ARG A 72 -2.21 12.93 -25.08
C ARG A 72 -0.92 12.12 -25.18
N LEU A 73 -0.63 11.26 -24.22
CA LEU A 73 0.65 10.57 -24.07
C LEU A 73 0.57 9.06 -24.31
N THR A 74 -0.61 8.51 -24.64
CA THR A 74 -0.80 7.09 -24.96
C THR A 74 0.16 6.58 -26.05
N TRP A 75 0.61 7.45 -26.97
CA TRP A 75 1.57 7.09 -28.02
C TRP A 75 2.91 6.56 -27.46
N VAL A 76 3.30 7.00 -26.25
CA VAL A 76 4.55 6.58 -25.60
C VAL A 76 4.53 5.09 -25.29
N GLY A 77 3.41 4.60 -24.74
CA GLY A 77 3.20 3.19 -24.43
C GLY A 77 2.98 2.29 -25.64
N ARG A 78 2.68 2.88 -26.82
CA ARG A 78 2.58 2.22 -28.12
C ARG A 78 3.85 2.30 -28.97
N THR A 79 4.95 2.78 -28.41
CA THR A 79 6.22 2.99 -29.12
C THR A 79 7.27 1.99 -28.64
N ASP A 80 8.03 1.44 -29.58
CA ASP A 80 9.25 0.69 -29.31
C ASP A 80 10.41 1.66 -29.04
N TRP A 81 11.14 1.43 -27.96
CA TRP A 81 12.20 2.31 -27.48
C TRP A 81 13.56 1.62 -27.48
N GLU A 82 14.63 2.36 -27.75
CA GLU A 82 16.01 1.90 -27.60
C GLU A 82 16.74 2.75 -26.57
N TYR A 83 17.36 2.09 -25.58
CA TYR A 83 18.41 2.67 -24.74
C TYR A 83 19.77 2.18 -25.23
N SER A 84 20.68 3.09 -25.55
CA SER A 84 22.06 2.76 -25.94
C SER A 84 23.14 3.56 -25.20
N ARG A 85 24.30 2.92 -24.97
CA ARG A 85 25.46 3.50 -24.30
C ARG A 85 26.76 2.85 -24.79
N SER A 86 27.83 3.62 -24.77
CA SER A 86 29.21 3.11 -24.83
C SER A 86 29.84 3.04 -23.44
N PHE A 87 30.64 2.01 -23.20
CA PHE A 87 31.45 1.87 -21.98
C PHE A 87 32.83 1.32 -22.31
N GLU A 88 33.81 1.60 -21.45
CA GLU A 88 35.16 1.07 -21.59
C GLU A 88 35.29 -0.26 -20.82
N HIS A 89 35.84 -1.27 -21.48
CA HIS A 89 36.22 -2.52 -20.85
C HIS A 89 37.73 -2.70 -20.89
N VAL A 90 38.34 -2.81 -19.72
CA VAL A 90 39.75 -3.19 -19.57
C VAL A 90 39.77 -4.64 -19.15
N PRO A 91 40.46 -5.54 -19.88
CA PRO A 91 40.62 -6.92 -19.46
C PRO A 91 41.18 -7.01 -18.04
N ASP A 92 40.40 -7.58 -17.14
CA ASP A 92 40.67 -7.67 -15.70
C ASP A 92 41.17 -9.07 -15.27
N GLY A 93 41.34 -9.97 -16.24
CA GLY A 93 41.85 -11.31 -16.04
C GLY A 93 40.78 -12.32 -15.61
N HIS A 94 39.51 -11.92 -15.55
CA HIS A 94 38.40 -12.85 -15.35
C HIS A 94 38.08 -13.64 -16.62
N ASP A 95 37.67 -14.89 -16.45
CA ASP A 95 37.23 -15.81 -17.50
C ASP A 95 35.71 -15.74 -17.76
N ARG A 96 34.95 -15.12 -16.85
CA ARG A 96 33.53 -14.79 -17.04
C ARG A 96 33.24 -13.33 -16.75
N HIS A 97 32.33 -12.78 -17.56
CA HIS A 97 31.71 -11.47 -17.36
C HIS A 97 30.23 -11.60 -17.61
N GLU A 98 29.42 -11.20 -16.64
CA GLU A 98 27.97 -11.23 -16.75
C GLU A 98 27.42 -9.80 -16.87
N LEU A 99 26.55 -9.57 -17.85
CA LEU A 99 25.71 -8.38 -17.89
C LEU A 99 24.50 -8.65 -16.99
N VAL A 100 24.37 -7.84 -15.93
CA VAL A 100 23.36 -8.01 -14.88
C VAL A 100 22.40 -6.84 -14.94
N ALA A 101 21.15 -7.10 -15.30
CA ALA A 101 20.05 -6.13 -15.29
C ALA A 101 19.08 -6.49 -14.16
N ALA A 102 18.97 -5.62 -13.15
CA ALA A 102 18.12 -5.87 -11.98
C ALA A 102 16.62 -5.65 -12.25
N GLY A 103 16.26 -5.14 -13.43
CA GLY A 103 14.88 -4.91 -13.84
C GLY A 103 14.78 -4.21 -15.19
N LEU A 104 14.03 -4.81 -16.10
CA LEU A 104 13.74 -4.30 -17.44
C LEU A 104 12.22 -4.21 -17.61
N ASP A 105 11.71 -3.08 -18.08
CA ASP A 105 10.29 -2.82 -18.27
C ASP A 105 9.97 -2.74 -19.77
N THR A 106 9.46 -3.79 -20.43
CA THR A 106 9.27 -5.16 -19.93
C THR A 106 9.80 -6.18 -20.94
N VAL A 107 9.24 -6.16 -22.16
CA VAL A 107 9.68 -7.03 -23.25
C VAL A 107 10.87 -6.39 -23.92
N ALA A 108 12.07 -6.96 -23.72
CA ALA A 108 13.30 -6.35 -24.19
C ALA A 108 14.23 -7.34 -24.89
N THR A 109 15.00 -6.82 -25.85
CA THR A 109 16.12 -7.52 -26.49
C THR A 109 17.40 -6.75 -26.20
N ILE A 110 18.37 -7.43 -25.60
CA ILE A 110 19.66 -6.85 -25.21
C ILE A 110 20.70 -7.20 -26.26
N TRP A 111 21.54 -6.25 -26.63
CA TRP A 111 22.67 -6.46 -27.53
C TRP A 111 23.95 -5.86 -26.98
N LEU A 112 25.06 -6.52 -27.28
CA LEU A 112 26.41 -6.07 -26.99
C LEU A 112 27.26 -6.21 -28.26
N ASN A 113 27.88 -5.12 -28.71
CA ASN A 113 28.75 -5.09 -29.89
C ASN A 113 28.12 -5.75 -31.14
N ASP A 114 26.86 -5.42 -31.41
CA ASP A 114 26.02 -5.91 -32.51
C ASP A 114 25.59 -7.39 -32.42
N ALA A 115 25.93 -8.09 -31.34
CA ALA A 115 25.45 -9.45 -31.07
C ALA A 115 24.26 -9.43 -30.08
N GLU A 116 23.22 -10.22 -30.37
CA GLU A 116 22.09 -10.40 -29.45
C GLU A 116 22.57 -11.20 -28.23
N VAL A 117 22.36 -10.64 -27.04
CA VAL A 117 22.74 -11.23 -25.75
C VAL A 117 21.60 -12.09 -25.21
N GLY A 118 20.37 -11.61 -25.32
CA GLY A 118 19.20 -12.30 -24.80
C GLY A 118 17.93 -11.48 -24.91
N ARG A 119 16.81 -12.12 -24.57
CA ARG A 119 15.47 -11.53 -24.56
C ARG A 119 14.82 -11.70 -23.19
N THR A 120 14.00 -10.74 -22.80
CA THR A 120 13.29 -10.70 -21.52
C THR A 120 11.83 -10.33 -21.73
N GLN A 121 10.98 -10.68 -20.79
CA GLN A 121 9.53 -10.44 -20.90
C GLN A 121 8.79 -10.32 -19.56
N ASN A 122 9.50 -10.05 -18.46
CA ASN A 122 8.92 -9.93 -17.14
C ASN A 122 9.53 -8.75 -16.37
N HIS A 123 8.69 -7.79 -16.01
CA HIS A 123 9.06 -6.58 -15.27
C HIS A 123 9.64 -6.88 -13.89
N HIS A 124 9.15 -7.95 -13.26
CA HIS A 124 9.36 -8.28 -11.86
C HIS A 124 10.62 -9.12 -11.61
N ARG A 125 11.44 -9.33 -12.64
CA ARG A 125 12.62 -10.21 -12.60
C ARG A 125 13.93 -9.48 -12.87
N GLY A 126 15.00 -10.00 -12.28
CA GLY A 126 16.37 -9.73 -12.65
C GLY A 126 16.90 -10.71 -13.71
N TYR A 127 17.89 -10.27 -14.47
CA TYR A 127 18.49 -11.03 -15.56
C TYR A 127 20.01 -10.98 -15.51
N ARG A 128 20.65 -12.11 -15.82
CA ARG A 128 22.11 -12.26 -15.89
C ARG A 128 22.48 -13.00 -17.16
N PHE A 129 23.40 -12.44 -17.95
CA PHE A 129 23.85 -13.02 -19.20
C PHE A 129 25.37 -13.08 -19.26
N ASP A 130 25.96 -14.25 -19.51
CA ASP A 130 27.39 -14.37 -19.78
C ASP A 130 27.72 -13.72 -21.13
N VAL A 131 28.53 -12.66 -21.09
CA VAL A 131 28.91 -11.82 -22.22
C VAL A 131 30.42 -11.78 -22.44
N ALA A 132 31.21 -12.58 -21.72
CA ALA A 132 32.68 -12.58 -21.82
C ALA A 132 33.16 -12.73 -23.28
N HIS A 133 32.50 -13.60 -24.04
CA HIS A 133 32.80 -13.91 -25.43
C HIS A 133 32.47 -12.77 -26.43
N LEU A 134 31.75 -11.74 -25.99
CA LEU A 134 31.34 -10.59 -26.81
C LEU A 134 32.11 -9.31 -26.47
N LEU A 135 32.76 -9.25 -25.30
CA LEU A 135 33.52 -8.10 -24.86
C LEU A 135 34.78 -7.89 -25.71
N ARG A 136 35.11 -6.62 -25.92
CA ARG A 136 36.31 -6.18 -26.64
C ARG A 136 37.15 -5.30 -25.71
N PRO A 137 38.49 -5.39 -25.71
CA PRO A 137 39.32 -4.40 -25.03
C PRO A 137 39.03 -2.99 -25.58
N GLY A 138 38.84 -2.02 -24.69
CA GLY A 138 38.48 -0.64 -25.02
C GLY A 138 36.96 -0.43 -25.09
N THR A 139 36.51 0.36 -26.06
CA THR A 139 35.10 0.76 -26.18
C THR A 139 34.20 -0.41 -26.59
N ASN A 140 33.11 -0.59 -25.84
CA ASN A 140 32.02 -1.51 -26.11
C ASN A 140 30.71 -0.75 -26.21
N HIS A 141 29.75 -1.31 -26.95
CA HIS A 141 28.44 -0.72 -27.16
C HIS A 141 27.35 -1.66 -26.67
N VAL A 142 26.53 -1.19 -25.74
CA VAL A 142 25.33 -1.89 -25.28
C VAL A 142 24.09 -1.17 -25.79
N ARG A 143 23.11 -1.94 -26.28
CA ARG A 143 21.77 -1.43 -26.58
C ARG A 143 20.70 -2.36 -26.00
N VAL A 144 19.63 -1.78 -25.49
CA VAL A 144 18.45 -2.47 -24.99
C VAL A 144 17.27 -1.94 -25.78
N VAL A 145 16.68 -2.79 -26.61
CA VAL A 145 15.47 -2.48 -27.37
C VAL A 145 14.29 -3.00 -26.58
N ILE A 146 13.32 -2.14 -26.27
CA ILE A 146 12.15 -2.44 -25.48
C ILE A 146 10.92 -2.31 -26.38
N THR A 147 10.21 -3.41 -26.56
CA THR A 147 8.97 -3.47 -27.33
C THR A 147 7.83 -2.81 -26.55
N SER A 148 6.94 -2.11 -27.27
CA SER A 148 5.69 -1.57 -26.76
C SER A 148 4.90 -2.61 -25.94
N ALA A 149 4.66 -2.31 -24.66
CA ALA A 149 3.94 -3.21 -23.77
C ALA A 149 2.46 -3.35 -24.15
N LEU A 150 1.84 -2.29 -24.70
CA LEU A 150 0.45 -2.33 -25.17
C LEU A 150 0.29 -3.26 -26.39
N GLU A 151 1.11 -3.04 -27.42
CA GLU A 151 1.06 -3.84 -28.66
C GLU A 151 1.39 -5.31 -28.38
N GLU A 152 2.34 -5.55 -27.48
CA GLU A 152 2.72 -6.91 -27.08
C GLU A 152 1.64 -7.61 -26.24
N ALA A 153 0.97 -6.90 -25.33
CA ALA A 153 -0.14 -7.45 -24.56
C ALA A 153 -1.32 -7.83 -25.47
N GLU A 154 -1.69 -6.94 -26.41
CA GLU A 154 -2.74 -7.19 -27.41
C GLU A 154 -2.38 -8.38 -28.34
N ARG A 155 -1.11 -8.47 -28.77
CA ARG A 155 -0.62 -9.61 -29.57
C ARG A 155 -0.71 -10.93 -28.79
N ARG A 156 -0.28 -10.94 -27.52
CA ARG A 156 -0.33 -12.14 -26.67
C ARG A 156 -1.75 -12.56 -26.37
N GLU A 157 -2.67 -11.62 -26.13
CA GLU A 157 -4.08 -11.94 -25.96
C GLU A 157 -4.65 -12.63 -27.21
N ALA A 158 -4.31 -12.14 -28.41
CA ALA A 158 -4.73 -12.77 -29.65
C ALA A 158 -4.20 -14.22 -29.80
N GLU A 159 -3.06 -14.54 -29.20
CA GLU A 159 -2.42 -15.86 -29.24
C GLU A 159 -2.93 -16.82 -28.14
N LEU A 160 -3.05 -16.33 -26.90
CA LEU A 160 -3.48 -17.09 -25.72
C LEU A 160 -5.01 -17.18 -25.58
N GLY A 161 -5.72 -16.30 -26.30
CA GLY A 161 -7.15 -16.08 -26.20
C GLY A 161 -7.51 -15.10 -25.09
N ALA A 162 -8.54 -14.28 -25.34
CA ALA A 162 -9.04 -13.28 -24.39
C ALA A 162 -9.39 -13.89 -23.03
N ARG A 163 -9.11 -13.12 -21.98
CA ARG A 163 -9.37 -13.48 -20.57
C ARG A 163 -10.00 -12.27 -19.87
N PRO A 164 -11.03 -12.45 -19.02
CA PRO A 164 -11.61 -11.33 -18.28
C PRO A 164 -10.58 -10.55 -17.46
N HIS A 165 -10.69 -9.22 -17.47
CA HIS A 165 -9.85 -8.28 -16.70
C HIS A 165 -10.62 -6.97 -16.46
N SER A 166 -10.25 -6.21 -15.42
CA SER A 166 -10.93 -4.97 -15.01
C SER A 166 -10.59 -3.74 -15.87
N ASN A 167 -9.41 -3.69 -16.46
CA ASN A 167 -8.95 -2.54 -17.27
C ASN A 167 -9.33 -2.66 -18.75
N PRO A 168 -9.23 -1.58 -19.57
CA PRO A 168 -9.45 -1.67 -21.01
C PRO A 168 -8.41 -2.50 -21.77
N HIS A 169 -7.18 -2.61 -21.23
CA HIS A 169 -6.07 -3.31 -21.87
C HIS A 169 -5.83 -4.70 -21.25
N PRO A 170 -5.36 -5.69 -22.04
CA PRO A 170 -5.12 -7.05 -21.57
C PRO A 170 -3.81 -7.16 -20.78
N PHE A 171 -3.69 -6.41 -19.69
CA PHE A 171 -2.49 -6.38 -18.83
C PHE A 171 -2.12 -7.77 -18.28
N ASN A 172 -3.11 -8.65 -18.12
CA ASN A 172 -2.98 -10.03 -17.68
C ASN A 172 -2.30 -10.97 -18.70
N ALA A 173 -2.09 -10.53 -19.95
CA ALA A 173 -1.37 -11.29 -20.97
C ALA A 173 0.17 -11.14 -20.87
N LEU A 174 0.66 -10.21 -20.05
CA LEU A 174 2.09 -9.92 -19.85
C LEU A 174 2.42 -9.80 -18.36
N ARG A 175 3.67 -10.09 -17.98
CA ARG A 175 4.15 -9.87 -16.60
C ARG A 175 4.69 -8.44 -16.46
N LYS A 176 3.76 -7.48 -16.27
CA LYS A 176 4.01 -6.05 -16.00
C LYS A 176 3.01 -5.56 -14.94
N PRO A 177 3.36 -4.59 -14.08
CA PRO A 177 2.45 -4.07 -13.06
C PRO A 177 1.12 -3.62 -13.67
N ALA A 178 0.01 -4.13 -13.14
CA ALA A 178 -1.31 -3.91 -13.71
C ALA A 178 -1.69 -2.42 -13.68
N TYR A 179 -1.34 -1.71 -12.61
CA TYR A 179 -1.64 -0.29 -12.45
C TYR A 179 -1.05 0.59 -13.56
N ALA A 180 0.03 0.15 -14.22
CA ALA A 180 0.66 0.91 -15.30
C ALA A 180 -0.26 1.04 -16.54
N PHE A 181 -1.26 0.16 -16.67
CA PHE A 181 -2.28 0.19 -17.71
C PHE A 181 -3.55 0.97 -17.28
N GLY A 182 -3.44 1.79 -16.23
CA GLY A 182 -4.56 2.44 -15.58
C GLY A 182 -5.15 1.58 -14.47
N TRP A 183 -5.85 2.23 -13.53
CA TRP A 183 -6.67 1.59 -12.52
C TRP A 183 -7.76 2.58 -12.07
N ASP A 184 -8.74 2.15 -11.28
CA ASP A 184 -9.83 3.02 -10.79
C ASP A 184 -9.39 4.12 -9.80
N TRP A 185 -8.09 4.23 -9.53
CA TRP A 185 -7.40 5.32 -8.82
C TRP A 185 -6.13 5.80 -9.54
N GLY A 186 -5.72 5.20 -10.65
CA GLY A 186 -4.40 5.38 -11.26
C GLY A 186 -4.46 5.77 -12.74
N PRO A 187 -3.44 6.46 -13.28
CA PRO A 187 -3.45 6.88 -14.67
C PRO A 187 -2.98 5.76 -15.61
N GLU A 188 -3.45 5.80 -16.86
CA GLU A 188 -2.96 4.96 -17.95
C GLU A 188 -1.67 5.55 -18.55
N LEU A 189 -0.55 5.35 -17.86
CA LEU A 189 0.77 5.84 -18.27
C LEU A 189 1.74 4.67 -18.48
N VAL A 190 1.44 3.85 -19.49
CA VAL A 190 2.23 2.66 -19.84
C VAL A 190 3.62 3.07 -20.28
N THR A 191 4.58 2.94 -19.38
CA THR A 191 5.99 3.31 -19.62
C THR A 191 6.86 2.12 -20.04
N ALA A 192 8.10 2.42 -20.41
CA ALA A 192 9.15 1.49 -20.79
C ALA A 192 10.50 1.98 -20.23
N GLY A 193 11.44 1.09 -19.94
CA GLY A 193 12.78 1.50 -19.51
C GLY A 193 13.63 0.42 -18.86
N ILE A 194 14.88 0.79 -18.57
CA ILE A 194 15.76 0.03 -17.67
C ILE A 194 15.50 0.58 -16.27
N TRP A 195 14.44 0.08 -15.63
CA TRP A 195 13.85 0.70 -14.44
C TRP A 195 14.63 0.44 -13.15
N ARG A 196 15.55 -0.54 -13.17
CA ARG A 196 16.52 -0.82 -12.09
C ARG A 196 17.96 -0.81 -12.63
N THR A 197 18.92 -1.11 -11.76
CA THR A 197 20.35 -1.03 -12.08
C THR A 197 20.76 -2.01 -13.19
N ILE A 198 21.78 -1.62 -13.97
CA ILE A 198 22.43 -2.47 -14.96
C ILE A 198 23.95 -2.36 -14.80
N ARG A 199 24.66 -3.49 -14.76
CA ARG A 199 26.10 -3.56 -14.47
C ARG A 199 26.79 -4.72 -15.18
N LEU A 200 28.10 -4.61 -15.35
CA LEU A 200 28.97 -5.69 -15.82
C LEU A 200 29.75 -6.26 -14.63
N GLU A 201 29.55 -7.54 -14.32
CA GLU A 201 30.25 -8.23 -13.23
C GLU A 201 31.30 -9.21 -13.80
N GLY A 202 32.57 -9.05 -13.43
CA GLY A 202 33.65 -9.99 -13.75
C GLY A 202 33.92 -10.96 -12.60
N ARG A 203 34.01 -12.26 -12.88
CA ARG A 203 34.24 -13.28 -11.84
C ARG A 203 34.95 -14.51 -12.42
N SER A 204 35.75 -15.18 -11.58
CA SER A 204 36.45 -16.45 -11.90
C SER A 204 36.35 -17.52 -10.82
N THR A 205 35.43 -17.33 -9.89
CA THR A 205 35.23 -18.16 -8.71
C THR A 205 33.74 -18.43 -8.53
N ALA A 206 33.40 -19.34 -7.60
CA ALA A 206 32.00 -19.61 -7.25
C ALA A 206 31.31 -18.35 -6.67
N ARG A 207 29.98 -18.31 -6.74
CA ARG A 207 29.16 -17.21 -6.21
C ARG A 207 28.02 -17.76 -5.34
N LEU A 208 27.66 -17.01 -4.31
CA LEU A 208 26.39 -17.16 -3.61
C LEU A 208 25.29 -16.61 -4.53
N SER A 209 24.56 -17.48 -5.24
CA SER A 209 23.47 -17.06 -6.15
C SER A 209 22.20 -16.67 -5.41
N ALA A 210 21.96 -17.29 -4.25
CA ALA A 210 20.86 -16.95 -3.36
C ALA A 210 21.25 -17.25 -1.91
N VAL A 211 20.77 -16.45 -0.97
CA VAL A 211 20.89 -16.68 0.47
C VAL A 211 19.54 -16.45 1.11
N ARG A 212 18.96 -17.50 1.71
CA ARG A 212 17.70 -17.46 2.45
C ARG A 212 17.98 -17.69 3.93
N PRO A 213 18.02 -16.62 4.75
CA PRO A 213 18.21 -16.73 6.19
C PRO A 213 16.88 -16.98 6.90
N LEU A 214 16.42 -18.24 6.93
CA LEU A 214 15.12 -18.58 7.49
C LEU A 214 15.18 -18.58 9.02
N THR A 215 14.42 -17.70 9.66
CA THR A 215 14.44 -17.57 11.13
C THR A 215 13.19 -18.11 11.79
N SER A 216 13.34 -18.61 13.02
CA SER A 216 12.22 -18.96 13.89
C SER A 216 12.53 -18.55 15.33
N TYR A 217 11.48 -18.27 16.10
CA TYR A 217 11.53 -18.06 17.55
C TYR A 217 10.48 -18.94 18.25
N GLY A 218 10.90 -19.72 19.23
CA GLY A 218 10.04 -20.63 19.98
C GLY A 218 10.55 -20.92 21.39
N VAL A 219 10.08 -22.02 22.00
CA VAL A 219 10.42 -22.42 23.38
C VAL A 219 11.92 -22.61 23.58
N ASP A 220 12.62 -23.13 22.57
CA ASP A 220 14.07 -23.36 22.59
C ASP A 220 14.89 -22.10 22.23
N GLY A 221 14.23 -20.95 22.04
CA GLY A 221 14.84 -19.67 21.67
C GLY A 221 14.90 -19.43 20.16
N ALA A 222 15.83 -18.54 19.77
CA ALA A 222 16.04 -18.14 18.38
C ALA A 222 16.87 -19.15 17.60
N ARG A 223 16.44 -19.45 16.37
CA ARG A 223 17.13 -20.34 15.43
C ARG A 223 17.21 -19.69 14.05
N LEU A 224 18.36 -19.85 13.40
CA LEU A 224 18.62 -19.52 12.01
C LEU A 224 18.87 -20.81 11.24
N ASP A 225 18.04 -21.07 10.22
CA ASP A 225 18.27 -22.06 9.17
C ASP A 225 18.68 -21.33 7.89
N LEU A 226 19.99 -21.20 7.67
CA LEU A 226 20.51 -20.52 6.50
C LEU A 226 20.60 -21.49 5.32
N ARG A 227 19.93 -21.17 4.22
CA ARG A 227 20.08 -21.83 2.92
C ARG A 227 20.89 -20.95 1.98
N ALA A 228 21.99 -21.48 1.44
CA ALA A 228 22.83 -20.77 0.49
C ALA A 228 22.95 -21.59 -0.80
N GLU A 229 22.58 -20.99 -1.93
CA GLU A 229 22.75 -21.60 -3.25
C GLU A 229 24.06 -21.15 -3.89
N ILE A 230 24.78 -22.11 -4.47
CA ILE A 230 26.05 -21.87 -5.15
C ILE A 230 25.91 -22.26 -6.62
N ASP A 231 26.21 -21.32 -7.50
CA ASP A 231 25.99 -21.43 -8.95
C ASP A 231 26.98 -22.38 -9.67
N GLN A 232 28.14 -22.62 -9.09
CA GLN A 232 29.20 -23.44 -9.69
C GLN A 232 29.73 -24.50 -8.73
N PRO A 233 30.21 -25.65 -9.26
CA PRO A 233 30.85 -26.66 -8.42
C PRO A 233 32.05 -26.08 -7.67
N ALA A 234 31.92 -25.98 -6.35
CA ALA A 234 32.91 -25.39 -5.47
C ALA A 234 33.48 -26.43 -4.47
N PRO A 235 34.04 -27.57 -4.93
CA PRO A 235 34.50 -28.62 -4.03
C PRO A 235 35.61 -28.10 -3.11
N GLY A 236 35.50 -28.41 -1.82
CA GLY A 236 36.47 -27.97 -0.80
C GLY A 236 36.33 -26.50 -0.37
N HIS A 237 35.34 -25.76 -0.89
CA HIS A 237 34.98 -24.47 -0.36
C HIS A 237 34.27 -24.63 0.99
N THR A 238 34.29 -23.57 1.80
CA THR A 238 33.62 -23.52 3.10
C THR A 238 32.67 -22.33 3.14
N ILE A 239 31.43 -22.55 3.58
CA ILE A 239 30.52 -21.47 3.97
C ILE A 239 30.69 -21.22 5.47
N THR A 240 30.94 -19.97 5.84
CA THR A 240 30.94 -19.52 7.23
C THR A 240 29.79 -18.54 7.44
N VAL A 241 28.97 -18.78 8.45
CA VAL A 241 27.82 -17.95 8.83
C VAL A 241 28.15 -17.27 10.15
N GLU A 242 28.06 -15.94 10.15
CA GLU A 242 28.30 -15.11 11.30
C GLU A 242 27.04 -14.32 11.66
N VAL A 243 26.56 -14.48 12.90
CA VAL A 243 25.47 -13.66 13.45
C VAL A 243 26.01 -12.79 14.56
N ARG A 244 25.85 -11.46 14.43
CA ARG A 244 26.29 -10.49 15.43
C ARG A 244 25.13 -10.08 16.33
N GLY A 245 25.23 -10.40 17.61
CA GLY A 245 24.32 -9.90 18.63
C GLY A 245 24.72 -8.51 19.12
N THR A 246 23.77 -7.59 19.22
CA THR A 246 23.90 -6.45 20.14
C THR A 246 23.45 -6.92 21.52
N GLY A 247 24.39 -7.08 22.45
CA GLY A 247 24.02 -7.09 23.87
C GLY A 247 23.39 -5.75 24.24
N GLU A 248 22.58 -5.70 25.30
CA GLU A 248 22.06 -4.44 25.82
C GLU A 248 23.18 -3.40 25.98
N VAL A 249 22.83 -2.13 25.77
CA VAL A 249 23.67 -0.92 25.77
C VAL A 249 24.94 -1.07 26.61
N GLY A 250 26.08 -1.29 25.93
CA GLY A 250 27.41 -1.29 26.54
C GLY A 250 28.11 -2.65 26.73
N ALA A 251 27.51 -3.78 26.33
CA ALA A 251 28.14 -5.11 26.43
C ALA A 251 28.62 -5.65 25.07
N THR A 252 29.81 -6.26 25.08
CA THR A 252 30.51 -6.95 23.97
C THR A 252 29.58 -7.65 22.98
N SER A 253 29.74 -7.38 21.68
CA SER A 253 29.03 -8.08 20.61
C SER A 253 29.38 -9.58 20.63
N THR A 254 28.41 -10.44 20.96
CA THR A 254 28.57 -11.88 20.80
C THR A 254 28.52 -12.21 19.32
N VAL A 255 29.57 -12.84 18.81
CA VAL A 255 29.67 -13.31 17.44
C VAL A 255 29.52 -14.82 17.46
N LEU A 256 28.41 -15.32 16.90
CA LEU A 256 28.21 -16.76 16.72
C LEU A 256 28.66 -17.13 15.31
N VAL A 257 29.52 -18.14 15.22
CA VAL A 257 30.10 -18.60 13.96
C VAL A 257 29.80 -20.08 13.78
N SER A 258 29.25 -20.44 12.63
CA SER A 258 29.13 -21.83 12.17
C SER A 258 29.75 -21.96 10.79
N ALA A 259 30.36 -23.11 10.50
CA ALA A 259 30.99 -23.35 9.20
C ALA A 259 30.68 -24.77 8.70
N THR A 260 30.48 -24.90 7.39
CA THR A 260 30.27 -26.19 6.73
C THR A 260 31.00 -26.25 5.39
N THR A 261 31.44 -27.45 5.00
CA THR A 261 32.08 -27.68 3.70
C THR A 261 31.03 -27.83 2.61
N VAL A 262 31.27 -27.19 1.48
CA VAL A 262 30.43 -27.27 0.29
C VAL A 262 30.69 -28.60 -0.42
N ALA A 263 29.62 -29.37 -0.65
CA ALA A 263 29.70 -30.66 -1.33
C ALA A 263 29.87 -30.51 -2.86
N GLY A 264 29.34 -29.44 -3.45
CA GLY A 264 29.34 -29.16 -4.89
C GLY A 264 28.47 -27.94 -5.22
N ALA A 265 28.02 -27.82 -6.48
CA ALA A 265 27.01 -26.81 -6.84
C ALA A 265 25.66 -27.18 -6.19
N GLY A 266 24.81 -26.17 -5.96
CA GLY A 266 23.48 -26.35 -5.36
C GLY A 266 23.34 -25.76 -3.97
N GLU A 267 22.31 -26.18 -3.24
CA GLU A 267 21.99 -25.66 -1.91
C GLU A 267 22.89 -26.26 -0.82
N THR A 268 23.40 -25.40 0.05
CA THR A 268 24.06 -25.74 1.30
C THR A 268 23.27 -25.18 2.48
N GLN A 269 23.01 -26.01 3.48
CA GLN A 269 22.28 -25.66 4.69
C GLN A 269 23.23 -25.48 5.88
N VAL A 270 23.02 -24.41 6.66
CA VAL A 270 23.69 -24.19 7.95
C VAL A 270 22.66 -23.82 9.00
N GLU A 271 22.56 -24.64 10.05
CA GLU A 271 21.69 -24.38 11.19
C GLU A 271 22.47 -23.80 12.36
N LEU A 272 21.94 -22.75 12.98
CA LEU A 272 22.54 -22.07 14.12
C LEU A 272 21.48 -21.76 15.18
N ALA A 273 21.71 -22.21 16.41
CA ALA A 273 20.99 -21.71 17.59
C ALA A 273 21.61 -20.38 18.03
N VAL A 274 20.77 -19.39 18.32
CA VAL A 274 21.19 -18.03 18.70
C VAL A 274 20.70 -17.72 20.11
N PRO A 275 21.29 -18.35 21.15
CA PRO A 275 20.80 -18.21 22.52
C PRO A 275 20.88 -16.76 22.99
N GLY A 276 19.81 -16.30 23.65
CA GLY A 276 19.72 -14.94 24.18
C GLY A 276 19.36 -13.86 23.17
N ALA A 277 19.11 -14.19 21.89
CA ALA A 277 18.51 -13.25 20.97
C ALA A 277 17.06 -12.94 21.38
N ALA A 278 16.72 -11.65 21.40
CA ALA A 278 15.36 -11.19 21.65
C ALA A 278 14.48 -11.39 20.41
N PRO A 279 13.20 -11.73 20.59
CA PRO A 279 12.27 -11.87 19.48
C PRO A 279 11.95 -10.53 18.82
N TRP A 280 11.74 -10.56 17.50
CA TRP A 280 11.15 -9.46 16.76
C TRP A 280 9.63 -9.47 16.95
N TRP A 281 9.05 -8.29 17.20
CA TRP A 281 7.61 -8.08 17.34
C TRP A 281 7.11 -6.97 16.41
N PRO A 282 5.85 -7.02 15.96
CA PRO A 282 5.22 -5.85 15.38
C PRO A 282 5.16 -4.71 16.41
N ARG A 283 5.06 -3.47 15.95
CA ARG A 283 5.16 -2.26 16.80
C ARG A 283 4.17 -2.20 17.97
N SER A 284 3.08 -2.95 17.86
CA SER A 284 2.03 -3.04 18.88
C SER A 284 2.33 -4.04 20.01
N HIS A 285 3.43 -4.80 19.93
CA HIS A 285 3.68 -5.95 20.81
C HIS A 285 5.10 -6.02 21.39
N GLY A 286 6.03 -5.16 20.97
CA GLY A 286 7.39 -5.17 21.52
C GLY A 286 8.38 -4.43 20.63
N GLY A 287 9.67 -4.69 20.87
CA GLY A 287 10.77 -4.13 20.07
C GLY A 287 11.05 -4.91 18.78
N GLN A 288 11.83 -4.29 17.90
CA GLN A 288 12.22 -4.81 16.58
C GLN A 288 13.73 -5.11 16.51
N PRO A 289 14.29 -6.02 17.33
CA PRO A 289 15.71 -6.36 17.24
C PRO A 289 16.04 -6.98 15.87
N LEU A 290 17.03 -6.39 15.19
CA LEU A 290 17.55 -6.85 13.91
C LEU A 290 19.03 -7.20 14.05
N TYR A 291 19.38 -8.43 13.73
CA TYR A 291 20.70 -9.01 13.90
C TYR A 291 21.44 -9.05 12.56
N PRO A 292 22.61 -8.41 12.43
CA PRO A 292 23.43 -8.54 11.23
C PRO A 292 23.89 -9.98 11.03
N VAL A 293 23.75 -10.47 9.79
CA VAL A 293 24.21 -11.78 9.34
C VAL A 293 25.20 -11.60 8.20
N THR A 294 26.36 -12.23 8.29
CA THR A 294 27.35 -12.31 7.22
C THR A 294 27.56 -13.76 6.82
N VAL A 295 27.46 -14.05 5.53
CA VAL A 295 27.71 -15.37 4.96
C VAL A 295 28.92 -15.24 4.04
N THR A 296 29.99 -15.92 4.41
CA THR A 296 31.27 -15.89 3.68
C THR A 296 31.48 -17.23 3.00
N LEU A 297 31.58 -17.23 1.68
CA LEU A 297 32.08 -18.35 0.89
C LEU A 297 33.60 -18.21 0.77
N ALA A 298 34.34 -19.20 1.28
CA ALA A 298 35.80 -19.23 1.21
C ALA A 298 36.28 -20.42 0.37
N GLY A 299 37.36 -20.23 -0.39
CA GLY A 299 38.02 -21.28 -1.16
C GLY A 299 38.77 -22.30 -0.28
N PRO A 300 39.28 -23.39 -0.87
CA PRO A 300 40.03 -24.43 -0.14
C PRO A 300 41.32 -23.92 0.52
N ASP A 301 41.86 -22.80 0.05
CA ASP A 301 43.03 -22.10 0.61
C ASP A 301 42.66 -21.10 1.72
N GLY A 302 41.37 -20.98 2.04
CA GLY A 302 40.84 -20.04 3.03
C GLY A 302 40.63 -18.61 2.50
N ALA A 303 40.89 -18.34 1.22
CA ALA A 303 40.63 -17.03 0.64
C ALA A 303 39.13 -16.79 0.49
N VAL A 304 38.66 -15.58 0.82
CA VAL A 304 37.26 -15.19 0.60
C VAL A 304 36.97 -15.11 -0.90
N VAL A 305 35.93 -15.82 -1.31
CA VAL A 305 35.46 -15.95 -2.70
C VAL A 305 34.22 -15.10 -2.94
N ASP A 306 33.29 -15.08 -1.97
CA ASP A 306 32.08 -14.27 -2.05
C ASP A 306 31.54 -13.97 -0.65
N VAL A 307 30.79 -12.89 -0.52
CA VAL A 307 30.18 -12.48 0.75
C VAL A 307 28.75 -11.99 0.51
N TRP A 308 27.82 -12.49 1.31
CA TRP A 308 26.49 -11.93 1.45
C TRP A 308 26.33 -11.32 2.85
N THR A 309 25.66 -10.17 2.91
CA THR A 309 25.33 -9.50 4.18
C THR A 309 23.86 -9.13 4.21
N GLY A 310 23.21 -9.36 5.35
CA GLY A 310 21.83 -8.96 5.59
C GLY A 310 21.53 -8.76 7.07
N ARG A 311 20.26 -8.52 7.39
CA ARG A 311 19.76 -8.46 8.76
C ARG A 311 18.60 -9.43 8.91
N VAL A 312 18.43 -10.00 10.11
CA VAL A 312 17.31 -10.89 10.43
C VAL A 312 16.67 -10.50 11.75
N GLY A 313 15.36 -10.72 11.86
CA GLY A 313 14.64 -10.65 13.13
C GLY A 313 14.06 -12.01 13.47
N PHE A 314 14.28 -12.51 14.69
CA PHE A 314 13.81 -13.85 15.07
C PHE A 314 12.36 -13.79 15.51
N ARG A 315 11.47 -14.39 14.72
CA ARG A 315 10.05 -14.49 15.03
C ARG A 315 9.41 -15.71 14.37
N THR A 316 8.25 -16.13 14.83
CA THR A 316 7.35 -17.06 14.12
C THR A 316 6.06 -16.35 13.76
N VAL A 317 5.51 -16.63 12.58
CA VAL A 317 4.15 -16.21 12.21
C VAL A 317 3.33 -17.40 11.75
N THR A 318 2.09 -17.46 12.22
CA THR A 318 1.09 -18.43 11.78
C THR A 318 -0.24 -17.72 11.54
N ILE A 319 -1.12 -18.35 10.77
CA ILE A 319 -2.51 -17.91 10.62
C ILE A 319 -3.40 -19.03 11.14
N ASP A 320 -4.29 -18.69 12.05
CA ASP A 320 -5.35 -19.58 12.49
C ASP A 320 -6.57 -19.38 11.61
N THR A 321 -6.93 -20.42 10.86
CA THR A 321 -8.13 -20.49 10.04
C THR A 321 -9.07 -21.62 10.48
N SER A 322 -8.90 -22.08 11.72
CA SER A 322 -9.65 -23.21 12.25
C SER A 322 -11.16 -22.89 12.28
N PRO A 323 -12.00 -23.88 11.96
CA PRO A 323 -13.44 -23.73 12.09
C PRO A 323 -13.86 -23.67 13.56
N ASP A 324 -14.88 -22.87 13.85
CA ASP A 324 -15.58 -22.77 15.13
C ASP A 324 -17.11 -22.88 14.95
N GLU A 325 -17.89 -22.52 15.97
CA GLU A 325 -19.35 -22.64 15.93
C GLU A 325 -20.04 -21.72 14.89
N VAL A 326 -19.33 -20.72 14.36
CA VAL A 326 -19.88 -19.72 13.44
C VAL A 326 -19.35 -19.87 12.02
N GLY A 327 -18.09 -20.28 11.85
CA GLY A 327 -17.44 -20.45 10.55
C GLY A 327 -15.93 -20.64 10.73
N ASN A 328 -15.11 -20.10 9.83
CA ASN A 328 -13.65 -20.16 9.90
C ASN A 328 -13.06 -18.84 10.38
N SER A 329 -12.24 -18.91 11.43
CA SER A 329 -11.48 -17.75 11.90
C SER A 329 -10.45 -17.26 10.87
N PHE A 330 -9.89 -16.07 11.09
CA PHE A 330 -8.66 -15.62 10.43
C PHE A 330 -7.87 -14.82 11.45
N VAL A 331 -6.85 -15.42 12.06
CA VAL A 331 -6.07 -14.78 13.13
C VAL A 331 -4.59 -14.87 12.81
N ILE A 332 -3.94 -13.73 12.61
CA ILE A 332 -2.47 -13.68 12.51
C ILE A 332 -1.90 -13.78 13.92
N ARG A 333 -0.99 -14.73 14.13
CA ARG A 333 -0.23 -14.88 15.38
C ARG A 333 1.24 -14.60 15.14
N VAL A 334 1.86 -13.77 15.98
CA VAL A 334 3.32 -13.57 16.00
C VAL A 334 3.84 -14.12 17.32
N ASN A 335 4.85 -15.01 17.27
CA ASN A 335 5.45 -15.65 18.43
C ASN A 335 4.40 -16.32 19.36
N GLY A 336 3.34 -16.88 18.77
CA GLY A 336 2.23 -17.51 19.48
C GLY A 336 1.20 -16.56 20.11
N THR A 337 1.29 -15.24 19.85
CA THR A 337 0.33 -14.23 20.35
C THR A 337 -0.56 -13.71 19.23
N ASP A 338 -1.87 -13.66 19.46
CA ASP A 338 -2.87 -13.11 18.53
C ASP A 338 -2.63 -11.62 18.29
N ILE A 339 -2.66 -11.20 17.03
CA ILE A 339 -2.51 -9.81 16.62
C ILE A 339 -3.84 -9.28 16.12
N TYR A 340 -4.43 -8.29 16.79
CA TYR A 340 -5.51 -7.52 16.18
C TYR A 340 -4.91 -6.61 15.09
N VAL A 341 -5.32 -6.84 13.84
CA VAL A 341 -4.76 -6.10 12.70
C VAL A 341 -5.43 -4.74 12.56
N ARG A 342 -4.59 -3.71 12.54
CA ARG A 342 -4.93 -2.32 12.22
C ARG A 342 -4.14 -1.98 10.97
N GLY A 343 -4.76 -2.04 9.79
CA GLY A 343 -4.01 -1.96 8.55
C GLY A 343 -4.63 -1.11 7.46
N ALA A 344 -3.84 -0.95 6.39
CA ALA A 344 -4.27 -0.37 5.14
C ALA A 344 -3.59 -1.07 3.95
N ASN A 345 -4.22 -0.97 2.78
CA ASN A 345 -3.65 -1.40 1.52
C ASN A 345 -2.64 -0.36 1.01
N TRP A 346 -1.49 -0.86 0.54
CA TRP A 346 -0.38 -0.12 -0.03
C TRP A 346 -0.37 -0.33 -1.55
N ILE A 347 -0.36 0.78 -2.28
CA ILE A 347 -0.15 0.82 -3.73
C ILE A 347 1.21 1.50 -4.02
N PRO A 348 1.74 1.46 -5.26
CA PRO A 348 2.96 2.18 -5.60
C PRO A 348 2.87 3.67 -5.23
N ASP A 349 3.95 4.22 -4.65
CA ASP A 349 3.97 5.60 -4.13
C ASP A 349 4.16 6.68 -5.22
N ASP A 350 4.46 6.27 -6.45
CA ASP A 350 4.51 7.13 -7.65
C ASP A 350 4.21 6.27 -8.89
N THR A 351 3.59 6.86 -9.92
CA THR A 351 3.41 6.18 -11.22
C THR A 351 4.75 5.79 -11.85
N TYR A 352 5.79 6.59 -11.61
CA TYR A 352 7.14 6.35 -12.10
C TYR A 352 8.06 5.89 -10.98
N LEU A 353 8.14 4.57 -10.82
CA LEU A 353 8.94 3.89 -9.79
C LEU A 353 10.38 4.42 -9.59
N PRO A 354 11.14 4.85 -10.62
CA PRO A 354 12.47 5.43 -10.41
C PRO A 354 12.51 6.73 -9.59
N ARG A 355 11.37 7.39 -9.32
CA ARG A 355 11.27 8.55 -8.42
C ARG A 355 11.19 8.17 -6.94
N VAL A 356 10.89 6.92 -6.63
CA VAL A 356 10.73 6.43 -5.26
C VAL A 356 12.09 6.02 -4.69
N ASP A 357 12.45 6.61 -3.56
CA ASP A 357 13.67 6.33 -2.81
C ASP A 357 13.39 5.98 -1.34
N ARG A 358 14.40 5.51 -0.61
CA ARG A 358 14.27 5.18 0.82
C ARG A 358 13.70 6.32 1.67
N ALA A 359 14.04 7.58 1.37
CA ALA A 359 13.62 8.72 2.17
C ALA A 359 12.13 9.05 1.97
N SER A 360 11.65 8.95 0.73
CA SER A 360 10.23 9.02 0.42
C SER A 360 9.44 7.91 1.11
N LEU A 361 9.89 6.66 0.98
CA LEU A 361 9.25 5.51 1.64
C LEU A 361 9.24 5.67 3.16
N ALA A 362 10.33 6.14 3.77
CA ALA A 362 10.37 6.37 5.21
C ALA A 362 9.33 7.41 5.66
N THR A 363 9.06 8.43 4.82
CA THR A 363 8.01 9.42 5.07
C THR A 363 6.63 8.78 4.98
N SER A 364 6.34 8.08 3.89
CA SER A 364 5.03 7.44 3.66
C SER A 364 4.73 6.33 4.68
N LEU A 365 5.74 5.57 5.12
CA LEU A 365 5.60 4.56 6.16
C LEU A 365 5.46 5.15 7.57
N ALA A 366 6.00 6.34 7.82
CA ALA A 366 5.76 7.04 9.07
C ALA A 366 4.26 7.37 9.24
N ASP A 367 3.55 7.68 8.15
CA ASP A 367 2.10 7.92 8.19
C ASP A 367 1.31 6.69 8.67
N ALA A 368 1.73 5.48 8.30
CA ALA A 368 1.12 4.24 8.79
C ALA A 368 1.35 4.07 10.31
N VAL A 369 2.60 4.26 10.75
CA VAL A 369 2.98 4.13 12.17
C VAL A 369 2.27 5.17 13.03
N GLU A 370 2.26 6.42 12.60
CA GLU A 370 1.62 7.54 13.30
C GLU A 370 0.08 7.45 13.30
N ALA A 371 -0.51 6.72 12.34
CA ALA A 371 -1.92 6.34 12.34
C ALA A 371 -2.21 5.06 13.14
N ASN A 372 -1.26 4.57 13.94
CA ASN A 372 -1.35 3.38 14.78
C ASN A 372 -1.54 2.05 14.03
N MET A 373 -1.21 2.00 12.73
CA MET A 373 -1.28 0.76 11.96
C MET A 373 -0.17 -0.21 12.38
N ASN A 374 -0.41 -1.51 12.24
CA ASN A 374 0.58 -2.56 12.48
C ASN A 374 0.75 -3.53 11.29
N LEU A 375 0.01 -3.31 10.21
CA LEU A 375 0.12 -4.10 8.97
C LEU A 375 -0.12 -3.22 7.73
N LEU A 376 0.68 -3.41 6.69
CA LEU A 376 0.40 -2.94 5.34
C LEU A 376 0.24 -4.12 4.39
N ARG A 377 -0.80 -4.09 3.56
CA ARG A 377 -1.00 -5.06 2.49
C ARG A 377 -0.48 -4.49 1.17
N VAL A 378 0.63 -5.03 0.66
CA VAL A 378 1.14 -4.69 -0.67
C VAL A 378 0.26 -5.39 -1.71
N TRP A 379 -0.61 -4.60 -2.33
CA TRP A 379 -1.70 -5.08 -3.20
C TRP A 379 -1.21 -5.59 -4.57
N GLY A 380 -1.87 -6.64 -5.07
CA GLY A 380 -1.41 -7.47 -6.20
C GLY A 380 -1.33 -6.83 -7.58
N GLY A 381 -1.92 -5.67 -7.86
CA GLY A 381 -1.73 -5.01 -9.17
C GLY A 381 -0.59 -3.98 -9.17
N GLY A 382 0.12 -3.83 -8.05
CA GLY A 382 1.32 -3.02 -7.91
C GLY A 382 2.60 -3.79 -8.26
N ILE A 383 3.59 -3.72 -7.37
CA ILE A 383 4.89 -4.40 -7.50
C ILE A 383 5.24 -5.16 -6.22
N TYR A 384 6.16 -6.12 -6.33
CA TYR A 384 7.00 -6.45 -5.18
C TYR A 384 7.89 -5.24 -4.90
N GLU A 385 7.74 -4.66 -3.73
CA GLU A 385 8.39 -3.39 -3.38
C GLU A 385 9.92 -3.49 -3.34
N SER A 386 10.57 -2.34 -3.18
CA SER A 386 12.03 -2.27 -3.02
C SER A 386 12.50 -2.90 -1.70
N ASP A 387 13.76 -3.32 -1.63
CA ASP A 387 14.36 -3.82 -0.37
C ASP A 387 14.36 -2.74 0.73
N ASP A 388 14.36 -1.46 0.33
CA ASP A 388 14.21 -0.32 1.23
C ASP A 388 12.85 -0.31 1.94
N PHE A 389 11.75 -0.59 1.24
CA PHE A 389 10.41 -0.69 1.83
C PHE A 389 10.36 -1.77 2.91
N TYR A 390 10.75 -3.01 2.59
CA TYR A 390 10.70 -4.11 3.57
C TYR A 390 11.68 -3.88 4.72
N GLY A 391 12.88 -3.36 4.42
CA GLY A 391 13.86 -3.01 5.45
C GLY A 391 13.39 -1.90 6.40
N LEU A 392 12.57 -0.95 5.93
CA LEU A 392 11.92 0.04 6.77
C LEU A 392 10.76 -0.59 7.57
N CYS A 393 9.95 -1.45 6.97
CA CYS A 393 8.90 -2.19 7.69
C CYS A 393 9.47 -3.06 8.83
N ASP A 394 10.63 -3.70 8.60
CA ASP A 394 11.38 -4.44 9.62
C ASP A 394 11.78 -3.55 10.80
N GLU A 395 12.28 -2.34 10.52
CA GLU A 395 12.72 -1.36 11.51
C GLU A 395 11.54 -0.75 12.28
N LEU A 396 10.43 -0.50 11.59
CA LEU A 396 9.24 0.17 12.13
C LEU A 396 8.25 -0.80 12.80
N GLY A 397 8.44 -2.11 12.66
CA GLY A 397 7.53 -3.10 13.22
C GLY A 397 6.18 -3.18 12.49
N LEU A 398 6.16 -2.87 11.19
CA LEU A 398 4.98 -2.99 10.34
C LEU A 398 4.98 -4.37 9.70
N LEU A 399 3.95 -5.18 9.96
CA LEU A 399 3.76 -6.44 9.26
C LEU A 399 3.45 -6.18 7.78
N VAL A 400 3.91 -7.05 6.89
CA VAL A 400 3.63 -6.98 5.46
C VAL A 400 2.82 -8.19 5.03
N TRP A 401 1.62 -7.95 4.55
CA TRP A 401 0.87 -8.90 3.73
C TRP A 401 1.28 -8.64 2.28
N GLN A 402 1.94 -9.61 1.63
CA GLN A 402 2.41 -9.46 0.26
C GLN A 402 1.56 -10.28 -0.70
N ASP A 403 0.84 -9.62 -1.61
CA ASP A 403 0.24 -10.30 -2.75
C ASP A 403 1.31 -10.65 -3.80
N PHE A 404 1.20 -11.80 -4.46
CA PHE A 404 1.82 -11.97 -5.77
C PHE A 404 1.19 -10.99 -6.76
N THR A 405 1.92 -10.61 -7.81
CA THR A 405 1.48 -9.51 -8.70
C THR A 405 0.38 -9.96 -9.68
N LEU A 406 -0.78 -10.32 -9.14
CA LEU A 406 -1.99 -10.82 -9.78
C LEU A 406 -3.20 -10.10 -9.17
N ALA A 407 -4.03 -9.45 -9.99
CA ALA A 407 -5.18 -8.68 -9.50
C ALA A 407 -6.30 -8.57 -10.54
N CYS A 408 -7.54 -8.78 -10.11
CA CYS A 408 -8.80 -8.47 -10.82
C CYS A 408 -8.87 -8.95 -12.29
N ALA A 409 -8.16 -10.04 -12.61
CA ALA A 409 -8.13 -10.63 -13.94
C ALA A 409 -7.98 -12.15 -13.89
N ALA A 410 -8.46 -12.82 -14.93
CA ALA A 410 -8.14 -14.22 -15.20
C ALA A 410 -6.79 -14.29 -15.93
N TYR A 411 -5.90 -15.20 -15.53
CA TYR A 411 -4.58 -15.37 -16.16
C TYR A 411 -4.53 -16.70 -16.93
N SER A 412 -3.89 -16.70 -18.11
CA SER A 412 -3.67 -17.96 -18.83
C SER A 412 -2.64 -18.81 -18.08
N GLU A 413 -2.86 -20.12 -18.01
CA GLU A 413 -1.89 -21.08 -17.44
C GLU A 413 -1.00 -21.75 -18.50
N ASP A 414 -0.97 -21.23 -19.72
CA ASP A 414 -0.08 -21.72 -20.77
C ASP A 414 1.39 -21.47 -20.40
N ALA A 415 2.27 -22.39 -20.84
CA ALA A 415 3.68 -22.43 -20.44
C ALA A 415 4.41 -21.07 -20.61
N SER A 416 4.11 -20.33 -21.69
CA SER A 416 4.73 -19.02 -21.95
C SER A 416 4.50 -17.97 -20.86
N LEU A 417 3.40 -18.06 -20.10
CA LEU A 417 3.11 -17.18 -18.97
C LEU A 417 3.42 -17.87 -17.63
N ALA A 418 3.12 -19.17 -17.51
CA ALA A 418 3.34 -19.94 -16.30
C ALA A 418 4.83 -20.04 -15.90
N GLU A 419 5.73 -20.23 -16.87
CA GLU A 419 7.18 -20.30 -16.61
C GLU A 419 7.74 -18.95 -16.14
N GLU A 420 7.23 -17.84 -16.69
CA GLU A 420 7.62 -16.50 -16.23
C GLU A 420 7.09 -16.20 -14.84
N LEU A 421 5.87 -16.63 -14.52
CA LEU A 421 5.28 -16.47 -13.19
C LEU A 421 6.02 -17.31 -12.15
N GLU A 422 6.39 -18.57 -12.46
CA GLU A 422 7.17 -19.41 -11.54
C GLU A 422 8.53 -18.78 -11.26
N ALA A 423 9.24 -18.35 -12.30
CA ALA A 423 10.56 -17.74 -12.13
C ALA A 423 10.49 -16.42 -11.35
N GLU A 424 9.46 -15.60 -11.60
CA GLU A 424 9.15 -14.41 -10.81
C GLU A 424 8.88 -14.75 -9.34
N ALA A 425 8.01 -15.72 -9.07
CA ALA A 425 7.64 -16.12 -7.73
C ALA A 425 8.85 -16.63 -6.94
N ARG A 426 9.69 -17.46 -7.57
CA ARG A 426 10.92 -17.98 -6.94
C ARG A 426 11.89 -16.86 -6.58
N GLU A 427 12.08 -15.89 -7.47
CA GLU A 427 12.95 -14.73 -7.22
C GLU A 427 12.38 -13.84 -6.10
N ALA A 428 11.08 -13.52 -6.16
CA ALA A 428 10.41 -12.70 -5.16
C ALA A 428 10.44 -13.37 -3.78
N VAL A 429 10.04 -14.64 -3.65
CA VAL A 429 10.03 -15.35 -2.36
C VAL A 429 11.44 -15.46 -1.78
N THR A 430 12.44 -15.78 -2.60
CA THR A 430 13.85 -15.85 -2.16
C THR A 430 14.34 -14.50 -1.64
N ARG A 431 13.99 -13.39 -2.32
CA ARG A 431 14.37 -12.05 -1.89
C ARG A 431 13.67 -11.64 -0.59
N LEU A 432 12.38 -11.93 -0.48
CA LEU A 432 11.53 -11.41 0.59
C LEU A 432 11.58 -12.22 1.90
N CYS A 433 11.96 -13.51 1.86
CA CYS A 433 11.90 -14.39 3.03
C CYS A 433 12.85 -13.98 4.18
N ALA A 434 13.82 -13.10 3.93
CA ALA A 434 14.75 -12.60 4.93
C ALA A 434 14.12 -11.54 5.87
N HIS A 435 13.02 -10.91 5.45
CA HIS A 435 12.42 -9.79 6.16
C HIS A 435 11.48 -10.27 7.28
N PRO A 436 11.77 -10.00 8.57
CA PRO A 436 10.87 -10.35 9.68
C PRO A 436 9.50 -9.67 9.60
N SER A 437 9.36 -8.58 8.85
CA SER A 437 8.07 -7.93 8.59
C SER A 437 7.11 -8.79 7.77
N LEU A 438 7.61 -9.63 6.85
CA LEU A 438 6.77 -10.40 5.92
C LEU A 438 5.88 -11.37 6.68
N ALA A 439 4.58 -11.12 6.80
CA ALA A 439 3.66 -11.88 7.64
C ALA A 439 2.85 -12.92 6.85
N LEU A 440 2.56 -12.64 5.59
CA LEU A 440 1.71 -13.47 4.73
C LEU A 440 2.11 -13.28 3.27
N LEU A 441 2.17 -14.36 2.51
CA LEU A 441 2.19 -14.36 1.05
C LEU A 441 0.81 -14.76 0.52
N ASN A 442 0.23 -13.96 -0.37
CA ASN A 442 -1.12 -14.13 -0.86
C ASN A 442 -1.14 -14.30 -2.38
N GLY A 443 -1.90 -15.27 -2.89
CA GLY A 443 -1.89 -15.64 -4.31
C GLY A 443 -2.30 -14.53 -5.28
N GLY A 444 -3.22 -13.66 -4.90
CA GLY A 444 -3.65 -12.52 -5.72
C GLY A 444 -4.84 -11.75 -5.14
N ASN A 445 -5.17 -10.62 -5.76
CA ASN A 445 -6.31 -9.78 -5.40
C ASN A 445 -7.56 -10.13 -6.21
N GLU A 446 -8.61 -10.55 -5.51
CA GLU A 446 -9.98 -10.74 -6.03
C GLU A 446 -10.11 -11.69 -7.21
N ASN A 447 -9.05 -12.40 -7.62
CA ASN A 447 -9.11 -13.31 -8.77
C ASN A 447 -10.12 -14.45 -8.53
N ILE A 448 -10.11 -15.03 -7.32
CA ILE A 448 -11.03 -16.12 -6.93
C ILE A 448 -12.46 -15.59 -6.83
N TRP A 449 -12.64 -14.38 -6.29
CA TRP A 449 -13.97 -13.76 -6.17
C TRP A 449 -14.53 -13.35 -7.54
N GLY A 450 -13.70 -12.77 -8.42
CA GLY A 450 -14.07 -12.47 -9.79
C GLY A 450 -14.44 -13.71 -10.59
N TRP A 451 -13.75 -14.83 -10.36
CA TRP A 451 -14.15 -16.10 -10.93
C TRP A 451 -15.53 -16.58 -10.43
N ALA A 452 -15.86 -16.35 -9.16
CA ALA A 452 -17.15 -16.73 -8.59
C ALA A 452 -18.31 -15.85 -9.10
N ASP A 453 -18.13 -14.52 -9.10
CA ASP A 453 -19.26 -13.58 -9.19
C ASP A 453 -19.26 -12.68 -10.42
N TRP A 454 -18.13 -12.44 -11.09
CA TRP A 454 -18.04 -11.44 -12.17
C TRP A 454 -18.33 -12.03 -13.56
N GLY A 455 -19.04 -13.15 -13.61
CA GLY A 455 -19.44 -13.81 -14.85
C GLY A 455 -18.30 -14.52 -15.62
N TRP A 456 -17.10 -14.61 -15.05
CA TRP A 456 -15.92 -15.15 -15.72
C TRP A 456 -16.11 -16.61 -16.18
N ARG A 457 -16.78 -17.46 -15.39
CA ARG A 457 -17.04 -18.86 -15.76
C ARG A 457 -17.69 -19.00 -17.14
N ALA A 458 -18.68 -18.16 -17.42
CA ALA A 458 -19.37 -18.15 -18.70
C ALA A 458 -18.49 -17.59 -19.84
N ALA A 459 -17.74 -16.52 -19.56
CA ALA A 459 -16.84 -15.89 -20.52
C ALA A 459 -15.69 -16.83 -20.94
N LEU A 460 -15.10 -17.54 -19.97
CA LEU A 460 -13.93 -18.41 -20.16
C LEU A 460 -14.25 -19.72 -20.88
N ARG A 461 -15.49 -20.22 -20.81
CA ARG A 461 -15.92 -21.49 -21.45
C ARG A 461 -15.00 -22.68 -21.15
N GLY A 462 -14.51 -22.76 -19.91
CA GLY A 462 -13.59 -23.81 -19.45
C GLY A 462 -12.10 -23.55 -19.72
N ALA A 463 -11.73 -22.39 -20.25
CA ALA A 463 -10.34 -21.96 -20.30
C ALA A 463 -9.76 -21.73 -18.89
N THR A 464 -8.45 -21.85 -18.77
CA THR A 464 -7.70 -21.59 -17.53
C THR A 464 -7.77 -20.12 -17.14
N TRP A 465 -7.72 -19.85 -15.84
CA TRP A 465 -7.88 -18.50 -15.30
C TRP A 465 -6.90 -18.15 -14.17
N GLY A 466 -5.98 -19.06 -13.85
CA GLY A 466 -4.98 -18.87 -12.80
C GLY A 466 -5.22 -19.74 -11.57
N GLU A 467 -6.28 -20.57 -11.51
CA GLU A 467 -6.53 -21.50 -10.40
C GLU A 467 -5.27 -22.32 -10.07
N GLY A 468 -4.57 -22.82 -11.10
CA GLY A 468 -3.32 -23.57 -10.92
C GLY A 468 -2.19 -22.77 -10.28
N TYR A 469 -2.18 -21.45 -10.44
CA TYR A 469 -1.23 -20.56 -9.79
C TYR A 469 -1.51 -20.46 -8.30
N TYR A 470 -2.74 -20.12 -7.93
CA TYR A 470 -3.15 -19.87 -6.56
C TYR A 470 -3.14 -21.13 -5.68
N THR A 471 -3.50 -22.29 -6.25
CA THR A 471 -3.73 -23.53 -5.49
C THR A 471 -2.56 -24.52 -5.54
N ARG A 472 -1.59 -24.33 -6.45
CA ARG A 472 -0.46 -25.27 -6.64
C ARG A 472 0.87 -24.55 -6.80
N LEU A 473 1.08 -23.82 -7.89
CA LEU A 473 2.40 -23.26 -8.23
C LEU A 473 2.94 -22.34 -7.14
N LEU A 474 2.18 -21.33 -6.74
CA LEU A 474 2.60 -20.36 -5.72
C LEU A 474 2.77 -21.00 -4.33
N PRO A 475 1.80 -21.78 -3.79
CA PRO A 475 2.00 -22.43 -2.49
C PRO A 475 3.16 -23.43 -2.49
N ASP A 476 3.41 -24.16 -3.59
CA ASP A 476 4.55 -25.08 -3.71
C ASP A 476 5.87 -24.31 -3.64
N VAL A 477 5.99 -23.17 -4.35
CA VAL A 477 7.16 -22.28 -4.28
C VAL A 477 7.36 -21.72 -2.87
N VAL A 478 6.29 -21.30 -2.19
CA VAL A 478 6.39 -20.78 -0.81
C VAL A 478 6.80 -21.88 0.17
N ALA A 479 6.23 -23.07 0.06
CA ALA A 479 6.57 -24.21 0.91
C ALA A 479 8.04 -24.66 0.72
N GLU A 480 8.57 -24.57 -0.50
CA GLU A 480 9.96 -24.88 -0.82
C GLU A 480 10.92 -23.82 -0.26
N LEU A 481 10.65 -22.53 -0.52
CA LEU A 481 11.64 -21.46 -0.34
C LEU A 481 11.48 -20.68 0.97
N ALA A 482 10.25 -20.58 1.50
CA ALA A 482 9.94 -19.81 2.71
C ALA A 482 8.93 -20.54 3.61
N PRO A 483 9.20 -21.77 4.06
CA PRO A 483 8.24 -22.60 4.82
C PRO A 483 7.79 -22.00 6.16
N GLY A 484 8.48 -20.97 6.67
CA GLY A 484 8.11 -20.23 7.87
C GLY A 484 7.15 -19.06 7.65
N VAL A 485 6.72 -18.81 6.40
CA VAL A 485 5.78 -17.74 6.03
C VAL A 485 4.45 -18.37 5.61
N PRO A 486 3.33 -18.03 6.25
CA PRO A 486 2.02 -18.50 5.83
C PRO A 486 1.66 -18.08 4.40
N TYR A 487 0.84 -18.91 3.74
CA TYR A 487 0.31 -18.66 2.40
C TYR A 487 -1.23 -18.63 2.41
N CYS A 488 -1.83 -17.73 1.63
CA CYS A 488 -3.25 -17.69 1.33
C CYS A 488 -3.48 -17.73 -0.20
N GLU A 489 -4.51 -18.43 -0.67
CA GLU A 489 -4.78 -18.56 -2.11
C GLU A 489 -5.23 -17.25 -2.78
N GLY A 490 -5.87 -16.35 -2.02
CA GLY A 490 -6.32 -15.05 -2.53
C GLY A 490 -6.91 -14.17 -1.44
N SER A 491 -7.21 -12.92 -1.79
CA SER A 491 -7.94 -12.00 -0.92
C SER A 491 -9.08 -11.37 -1.72
N PRO A 492 -10.35 -11.54 -1.30
CA PRO A 492 -10.82 -12.28 -0.13
C PRO A 492 -10.76 -13.80 -0.34
N TYR A 493 -10.72 -14.57 0.75
CA TYR A 493 -10.74 -16.03 0.72
C TYR A 493 -11.23 -16.66 2.04
N SER A 494 -12.02 -17.72 1.90
CA SER A 494 -12.71 -18.43 2.99
C SER A 494 -11.98 -19.67 3.52
N PHE A 495 -10.81 -20.01 2.97
CA PHE A 495 -10.00 -21.19 3.37
C PHE A 495 -10.70 -22.55 3.19
N ASP A 496 -11.74 -22.57 2.36
CA ASP A 496 -12.37 -23.75 1.79
C ASP A 496 -12.87 -23.41 0.39
N ARG A 497 -12.42 -24.18 -0.62
CA ARG A 497 -12.75 -23.94 -2.03
C ARG A 497 -14.24 -24.13 -2.39
N TYR A 498 -15.03 -24.74 -1.50
CA TYR A 498 -16.47 -24.94 -1.71
C TYR A 498 -17.33 -23.85 -1.08
N LEU A 499 -16.74 -23.01 -0.23
CA LEU A 499 -17.38 -21.82 0.31
C LEU A 499 -17.26 -20.66 -0.69
N HIS A 500 -18.18 -19.71 -0.59
CA HIS A 500 -18.06 -18.46 -1.32
C HIS A 500 -16.78 -17.73 -0.85
N PRO A 501 -15.91 -17.23 -1.74
CA PRO A 501 -14.60 -16.68 -1.35
C PRO A 501 -14.69 -15.38 -0.54
N ASN A 502 -15.81 -14.68 -0.62
CA ASN A 502 -16.06 -13.42 0.09
C ASN A 502 -17.21 -13.58 1.11
N ASP A 503 -17.17 -14.65 1.89
CA ASP A 503 -18.18 -14.96 2.91
C ASP A 503 -17.79 -14.28 4.24
N ASP A 504 -18.74 -13.62 4.92
CA ASP A 504 -18.41 -12.79 6.08
C ASP A 504 -18.01 -13.64 7.31
N VAL A 505 -18.55 -14.84 7.46
CA VAL A 505 -18.27 -15.70 8.62
C VAL A 505 -17.08 -16.64 8.42
N ASN A 506 -16.44 -16.63 7.25
CA ASN A 506 -15.31 -17.50 6.92
C ASN A 506 -14.12 -16.71 6.34
N GLY A 507 -13.00 -16.68 7.07
CA GLY A 507 -11.75 -16.14 6.55
C GLY A 507 -11.74 -14.61 6.40
N THR A 508 -11.40 -14.12 5.20
CA THR A 508 -11.26 -12.69 4.90
C THR A 508 -12.35 -12.19 3.96
N MET A 509 -12.75 -10.92 4.13
CA MET A 509 -13.83 -10.30 3.38
C MET A 509 -13.44 -8.93 2.79
N HIS A 510 -13.90 -8.65 1.57
CA HIS A 510 -13.90 -7.35 0.91
C HIS A 510 -15.33 -6.77 0.91
N ILE A 511 -15.52 -5.58 1.45
CA ILE A 511 -16.85 -4.92 1.53
C ILE A 511 -16.89 -3.75 0.56
N TRP A 512 -17.26 -4.05 -0.69
CA TRP A 512 -17.30 -3.09 -1.80
C TRP A 512 -18.70 -2.73 -2.29
N ASP A 513 -19.75 -3.32 -1.72
CA ASP A 513 -21.11 -2.85 -2.01
C ASP A 513 -21.40 -1.52 -1.31
N VAL A 514 -20.86 -1.32 -0.11
CA VAL A 514 -20.62 0.02 0.45
C VAL A 514 -19.68 0.79 -0.49
N TRP A 515 -19.88 2.11 -0.64
CA TRP A 515 -19.29 2.96 -1.68
C TRP A 515 -19.91 2.75 -3.07
N ASN A 516 -19.92 1.54 -3.62
CA ASN A 516 -20.41 1.36 -5.01
C ASN A 516 -21.93 1.48 -5.14
N ARG A 517 -22.68 0.99 -4.15
CA ARG A 517 -24.14 0.84 -4.24
C ARG A 517 -24.88 1.23 -2.97
N ARG A 518 -24.28 1.01 -1.80
CA ARG A 518 -24.92 1.19 -0.49
C ARG A 518 -24.25 2.29 0.31
N ASP A 519 -25.05 2.87 1.19
CA ASP A 519 -24.62 3.82 2.19
C ASP A 519 -23.61 3.22 3.18
N TYR A 520 -22.74 4.05 3.79
CA TYR A 520 -21.73 3.58 4.73
C TYR A 520 -22.31 2.98 6.01
N THR A 521 -23.55 3.29 6.38
CA THR A 521 -24.19 2.69 7.56
C THR A 521 -24.36 1.17 7.42
N ALA A 522 -24.40 0.67 6.18
CA ALA A 522 -24.49 -0.75 5.85
C ALA A 522 -23.26 -1.56 6.29
N TYR A 523 -22.13 -0.93 6.65
CA TYR A 523 -21.03 -1.66 7.30
C TYR A 523 -21.49 -2.43 8.55
N ARG A 524 -22.53 -1.96 9.25
CA ARG A 524 -23.10 -2.65 10.42
C ARG A 524 -23.90 -3.90 10.11
N ASP A 525 -24.30 -4.09 8.86
CA ASP A 525 -25.00 -5.30 8.43
C ASP A 525 -24.05 -6.49 8.35
N TYR A 526 -22.74 -6.24 8.25
CA TYR A 526 -21.71 -7.26 8.19
C TYR A 526 -21.18 -7.58 9.58
N ARG A 527 -20.91 -8.86 9.84
CA ARG A 527 -20.10 -9.30 10.97
C ARG A 527 -18.97 -10.16 10.42
N PRO A 528 -17.91 -9.54 9.87
CA PRO A 528 -16.82 -10.27 9.24
C PRO A 528 -15.81 -10.81 10.27
N ARG A 529 -15.23 -11.99 10.01
CA ARG A 529 -14.09 -12.51 10.80
C ARG A 529 -12.85 -11.64 10.64
N PHE A 530 -12.60 -11.16 9.43
CA PHE A 530 -11.54 -10.23 9.10
C PHE A 530 -11.89 -9.44 7.84
N VAL A 531 -11.67 -8.13 7.83
CA VAL A 531 -11.88 -7.29 6.63
C VAL A 531 -10.54 -6.97 5.99
N SER A 532 -10.29 -7.48 4.79
CA SER A 532 -9.03 -7.23 4.05
C SER A 532 -9.14 -6.07 3.05
N GLU A 533 -10.35 -5.66 2.66
CA GLU A 533 -10.61 -4.41 1.95
C GLU A 533 -12.00 -3.83 2.26
N PHE A 534 -12.04 -2.51 2.38
CA PHE A 534 -13.23 -1.65 2.41
C PHE A 534 -12.76 -0.20 2.30
N GLY A 535 -13.57 0.69 1.75
CA GLY A 535 -13.19 2.10 1.69
C GLY A 535 -14.30 3.00 1.18
N PHE A 536 -14.03 4.30 1.22
CA PHE A 536 -14.83 5.34 0.59
C PHE A 536 -13.89 6.35 -0.09
N GLN A 537 -14.21 6.86 -1.29
CA GLN A 537 -13.35 7.89 -1.89
C GLN A 537 -13.55 9.26 -1.23
N GLY A 538 -12.58 10.14 -1.45
CA GLY A 538 -12.69 11.58 -1.24
C GLY A 538 -11.61 12.30 -2.05
N PRO A 539 -11.81 13.57 -2.42
CA PRO A 539 -10.81 14.31 -3.19
C PRO A 539 -9.50 14.44 -2.40
N PRO A 540 -8.35 14.63 -3.08
CA PRO A 540 -7.07 14.86 -2.41
C PRO A 540 -7.08 16.23 -1.73
N ALA A 541 -5.98 16.65 -1.09
CA ALA A 541 -5.90 18.00 -0.54
C ALA A 541 -6.23 19.06 -1.61
N PHE A 542 -6.80 20.18 -1.21
CA PHE A 542 -7.26 21.21 -2.14
C PHE A 542 -6.10 21.74 -3.00
N SER A 543 -4.95 21.99 -2.37
CA SER A 543 -3.73 22.41 -3.04
C SER A 543 -3.16 21.37 -4.00
N THR A 544 -3.30 20.07 -3.71
CA THR A 544 -2.94 18.97 -4.61
C THR A 544 -3.82 18.97 -5.85
N LEU A 545 -5.14 19.03 -5.67
CA LEU A 545 -6.12 19.04 -6.76
C LEU A 545 -5.95 20.28 -7.65
N GLU A 546 -5.87 21.45 -7.03
CA GLU A 546 -5.64 22.72 -7.71
C GLU A 546 -4.21 22.84 -8.26
N SER A 547 -3.31 21.90 -8.05
CA SER A 547 -2.01 21.91 -8.75
C SER A 547 -2.14 21.39 -10.19
N VAL A 548 -3.15 20.56 -10.46
CA VAL A 548 -3.31 19.82 -11.73
C VAL A 548 -4.60 20.12 -12.46
N VAL A 549 -5.70 20.46 -11.76
CA VAL A 549 -7.00 20.78 -12.36
C VAL A 549 -7.16 22.31 -12.48
N ARG A 550 -7.54 22.77 -13.68
CA ARG A 550 -7.66 24.19 -14.07
C ARG A 550 -9.02 24.54 -14.69
N ASP A 551 -10.05 23.75 -14.40
CA ASP A 551 -11.40 23.98 -14.92
C ASP A 551 -11.94 25.36 -14.48
N GLU A 552 -12.53 26.11 -15.42
CA GLU A 552 -13.16 27.40 -15.15
C GLU A 552 -14.57 27.47 -15.76
N PRO A 553 -15.64 27.66 -14.95
CA PRO A 553 -15.61 27.70 -13.49
C PRO A 553 -15.20 26.35 -12.89
N ARG A 554 -14.60 26.36 -11.70
CA ARG A 554 -14.31 25.14 -10.92
C ARG A 554 -15.58 24.32 -10.76
N SER A 555 -15.48 23.03 -11.04
CA SER A 555 -16.62 22.12 -11.00
C SER A 555 -16.18 20.70 -10.65
N PRO A 556 -16.94 19.98 -9.79
CA PRO A 556 -16.75 18.53 -9.59
C PRO A 556 -16.94 17.72 -10.87
N HIS A 557 -17.62 18.28 -11.88
CA HIS A 557 -17.89 17.64 -13.17
C HIS A 557 -17.18 18.34 -14.33
N GLY A 558 -16.12 19.11 -14.02
CA GLY A 558 -15.27 19.72 -15.04
C GLY A 558 -14.47 18.67 -15.82
N PRO A 559 -14.10 18.93 -17.08
CA PRO A 559 -13.42 17.96 -17.92
C PRO A 559 -12.07 17.53 -17.35
N GLN A 560 -11.28 18.44 -16.77
CA GLN A 560 -10.01 18.06 -16.14
C GLN A 560 -10.26 17.31 -14.83
N MET A 561 -11.22 17.74 -14.00
CA MET A 561 -11.61 17.00 -12.80
C MET A 561 -11.93 15.53 -13.08
N LEU A 562 -12.68 15.26 -14.16
CA LEU A 562 -13.09 13.90 -14.51
C LEU A 562 -11.94 13.04 -15.05
N VAL A 563 -10.82 13.62 -15.49
CA VAL A 563 -9.58 12.85 -15.76
C VAL A 563 -8.98 12.33 -14.46
N HIS A 564 -9.07 13.12 -13.39
CA HIS A 564 -8.58 12.83 -12.05
C HIS A 564 -9.61 12.10 -11.16
N GLN A 565 -10.71 11.61 -11.74
CA GLN A 565 -11.63 10.66 -11.13
C GLN A 565 -11.65 9.41 -12.00
N LYS A 566 -11.14 8.31 -11.46
CA LYS A 566 -10.94 7.06 -12.20
C LYS A 566 -11.97 5.99 -11.91
N ALA A 567 -12.69 6.08 -10.79
CA ALA A 567 -13.79 5.17 -10.51
C ALA A 567 -14.99 5.50 -11.39
N GLU A 568 -15.64 4.47 -11.91
CA GLU A 568 -16.87 4.61 -12.68
C GLU A 568 -17.92 5.36 -11.84
N ASP A 569 -18.47 6.45 -12.41
CA ASP A 569 -19.42 7.35 -11.75
C ASP A 569 -18.93 7.84 -10.37
N GLY A 570 -17.61 7.96 -10.15
CA GLY A 570 -17.04 8.21 -8.82
C GLY A 570 -17.53 9.50 -8.16
N ASN A 571 -17.62 10.61 -8.92
CA ASN A 571 -18.14 11.87 -8.35
C ASN A 571 -19.64 11.82 -8.09
N GLY A 572 -20.42 11.10 -8.91
CA GLY A 572 -21.83 10.82 -8.62
C GLY A 572 -22.01 9.94 -7.38
N LYS A 573 -21.13 8.94 -7.18
CA LYS A 573 -21.09 8.11 -5.96
C LYS A 573 -20.74 8.94 -4.72
N LEU A 574 -19.80 9.88 -4.81
CA LEU A 574 -19.48 10.81 -3.72
C LEU A 574 -20.70 11.64 -3.30
N GLU A 575 -21.40 12.24 -4.26
CA GLU A 575 -22.58 13.07 -4.00
C GLU A 575 -23.74 12.26 -3.42
N ARG A 576 -24.03 11.07 -3.97
CA ARG A 576 -25.03 10.16 -3.40
C ARG A 576 -24.65 9.67 -2.01
N GLY A 577 -23.35 9.46 -1.77
CA GLY A 577 -22.80 9.04 -0.49
C GLY A 577 -22.93 10.08 0.63
N LEU A 578 -23.16 11.36 0.30
CA LEU A 578 -23.53 12.37 1.31
C LEU A 578 -24.91 12.06 1.90
N GLY A 579 -25.82 11.51 1.10
CA GLY A 579 -27.13 11.02 1.51
C GLY A 579 -27.87 11.97 2.45
N ASP A 580 -28.41 11.40 3.53
CA ASP A 580 -28.98 12.16 4.64
C ASP A 580 -27.92 12.60 5.67
N HIS A 581 -26.66 12.16 5.51
CA HIS A 581 -25.57 12.40 6.47
C HIS A 581 -25.06 13.83 6.48
N LEU A 582 -25.00 14.48 5.31
CA LEU A 582 -24.51 15.85 5.14
C LEU A 582 -25.37 16.60 4.11
N PRO A 583 -25.56 17.92 4.26
CA PRO A 583 -26.33 18.69 3.30
C PRO A 583 -25.63 18.74 1.94
N LEU A 584 -26.42 18.95 0.88
CA LEU A 584 -25.87 19.15 -0.46
C LEU A 584 -24.94 20.37 -0.47
N PRO A 585 -23.72 20.24 -1.05
CA PRO A 585 -22.77 21.34 -1.07
C PRO A 585 -23.28 22.57 -1.84
N ALA A 586 -23.04 23.77 -1.31
CA ALA A 586 -23.45 25.01 -1.96
C ALA A 586 -22.51 25.43 -3.11
N ASP A 587 -21.23 25.06 -3.03
CA ASP A 587 -20.23 25.32 -4.05
C ASP A 587 -19.11 24.25 -4.05
N TYR A 588 -18.11 24.43 -4.92
CA TYR A 588 -16.97 23.52 -5.05
C TYR A 588 -16.15 23.34 -3.77
N VAL A 589 -16.00 24.39 -2.95
CA VAL A 589 -15.23 24.35 -1.70
C VAL A 589 -16.01 23.61 -0.61
N ASP A 590 -17.33 23.71 -0.62
CA ASP A 590 -18.18 22.90 0.25
C ASP A 590 -18.24 21.45 -0.23
N TRP A 591 -18.21 21.21 -1.55
CA TRP A 591 -18.17 19.85 -2.11
C TRP A 591 -16.89 19.13 -1.70
N HIS A 592 -15.75 19.81 -1.81
CA HIS A 592 -14.45 19.28 -1.40
C HIS A 592 -14.45 18.89 0.08
N TRP A 593 -14.90 19.79 0.96
CA TRP A 593 -14.98 19.50 2.40
C TRP A 593 -15.99 18.40 2.75
N ALA A 594 -17.23 18.50 2.25
CA ALA A 594 -18.29 17.56 2.59
C ALA A 594 -17.92 16.13 2.17
N THR A 595 -17.31 15.95 1.01
CA THR A 595 -16.90 14.64 0.52
C THR A 595 -15.68 14.07 1.26
N GLN A 596 -14.69 14.89 1.65
CA GLN A 596 -13.61 14.45 2.54
C GLN A 596 -14.09 14.10 3.95
N LEU A 597 -15.03 14.89 4.50
CA LEU A 597 -15.64 14.61 5.80
C LEU A 597 -16.42 13.29 5.74
N ASN A 598 -17.20 13.08 4.69
CA ASN A 598 -17.94 11.84 4.48
C ASN A 598 -17.02 10.64 4.37
N GLN A 599 -15.92 10.76 3.62
CA GLN A 599 -14.89 9.73 3.53
C GLN A 599 -14.38 9.32 4.92
N ALA A 600 -13.96 10.30 5.73
CA ALA A 600 -13.43 10.06 7.06
C ALA A 600 -14.46 9.39 7.99
N ARG A 601 -15.73 9.81 7.91
CA ARG A 601 -16.83 9.26 8.69
C ARG A 601 -17.20 7.83 8.28
N ALA A 602 -17.28 7.57 6.98
CA ALA A 602 -17.61 6.25 6.44
C ALA A 602 -16.61 5.19 6.92
N VAL A 603 -15.31 5.48 6.78
CA VAL A 603 -14.26 4.57 7.21
C VAL A 603 -14.19 4.44 8.74
N ARG A 604 -14.32 5.56 9.48
CA ARG A 604 -14.42 5.55 10.96
C ARG A 604 -15.57 4.64 11.41
N TYR A 605 -16.74 4.79 10.81
CA TYR A 605 -17.94 4.03 11.13
C TYR A 605 -17.73 2.52 10.96
N GLY A 606 -17.12 2.11 9.84
CA GLY A 606 -16.76 0.72 9.58
C GLY A 606 -15.78 0.17 10.62
N ILE A 607 -14.64 0.85 10.84
CA ILE A 607 -13.60 0.39 11.77
C ILE A 607 -14.10 0.31 13.20
N GLU A 608 -14.85 1.31 13.67
CA GLU A 608 -15.42 1.27 15.02
C GLU A 608 -16.35 0.07 15.19
N HIS A 609 -17.18 -0.23 14.18
CA HIS A 609 -18.01 -1.43 14.20
C HIS A 609 -17.16 -2.71 14.23
N PHE A 610 -16.19 -2.87 13.33
CA PHE A 610 -15.35 -4.08 13.28
C PHE A 610 -14.56 -4.28 14.58
N ARG A 611 -13.95 -3.22 15.11
CA ARG A 611 -13.27 -3.26 16.42
C ARG A 611 -14.21 -3.58 17.57
N SER A 612 -15.47 -3.16 17.50
CA SER A 612 -16.47 -3.48 18.52
C SER A 612 -16.91 -4.95 18.52
N LEU A 613 -16.54 -5.70 17.48
CA LEU A 613 -16.81 -7.13 17.35
C LEU A 613 -15.64 -7.98 17.88
N ALA A 614 -14.51 -7.41 18.28
CA ALA A 614 -13.43 -8.18 18.90
C ALA A 614 -13.93 -9.01 20.11
N PRO A 615 -13.50 -10.27 20.30
CA PRO A 615 -12.50 -11.01 19.52
C PRO A 615 -13.06 -11.78 18.31
N TYR A 616 -14.34 -11.61 17.96
CA TYR A 616 -14.94 -12.30 16.81
C TYR A 616 -14.34 -11.80 15.49
N ASN A 617 -14.21 -10.48 15.34
CA ASN A 617 -13.40 -9.85 14.31
C ASN A 617 -11.98 -9.65 14.85
N THR A 618 -10.97 -9.92 14.03
CA THR A 618 -9.55 -9.82 14.42
C THR A 618 -8.77 -8.79 13.61
N GLY A 619 -9.44 -8.02 12.75
CA GLY A 619 -8.77 -6.96 12.03
C GLY A 619 -9.55 -6.32 10.90
N ALA A 620 -9.04 -5.17 10.51
CA ALA A 620 -9.52 -4.39 9.38
C ALA A 620 -8.33 -3.78 8.62
N VAL A 621 -8.30 -3.98 7.30
CA VAL A 621 -7.34 -3.40 6.36
C VAL A 621 -8.11 -2.51 5.40
N MET A 622 -7.91 -1.20 5.54
CA MET A 622 -8.64 -0.19 4.76
C MET A 622 -8.01 0.01 3.37
N TRP A 623 -8.84 0.15 2.35
CA TRP A 623 -8.43 0.62 1.03
C TRP A 623 -8.62 2.14 0.97
N GLN A 624 -7.57 2.96 0.82
CA GLN A 624 -6.13 2.63 0.78
C GLN A 624 -5.30 3.69 1.54
N LEU A 625 -4.00 3.45 1.74
CA LEU A 625 -3.15 4.39 2.46
C LEU A 625 -2.74 5.60 1.60
N ASN A 626 -2.14 5.35 0.44
CA ASN A 626 -1.39 6.31 -0.37
C ASN A 626 -1.92 6.42 -1.82
N ASP A 627 -1.42 7.41 -2.57
CA ASP A 627 -1.72 7.66 -3.99
C ASP A 627 -0.44 7.75 -4.84
N CYS A 628 -0.49 7.27 -6.09
CA CYS A 628 0.64 7.33 -7.03
C CYS A 628 0.68 8.58 -7.93
N TRP A 629 -0.39 9.39 -7.91
CA TRP A 629 -0.56 10.62 -8.69
C TRP A 629 -1.71 11.48 -8.11
N PRO A 630 -1.88 12.75 -8.51
CA PRO A 630 -2.97 13.59 -7.99
C PRO A 630 -4.34 13.09 -8.46
N VAL A 631 -5.22 12.63 -7.55
CA VAL A 631 -6.47 11.95 -7.93
C VAL A 631 -7.51 11.98 -6.82
N VAL A 632 -8.79 11.88 -7.18
CA VAL A 632 -9.88 11.53 -6.27
C VAL A 632 -9.86 10.01 -6.05
N SER A 633 -9.46 9.58 -4.85
CA SER A 633 -9.30 8.15 -4.50
C SER A 633 -9.73 7.86 -3.07
N TRP A 634 -9.53 6.61 -2.66
CA TRP A 634 -9.74 6.14 -1.30
C TRP A 634 -8.58 6.44 -0.34
N ALA A 635 -7.50 7.09 -0.82
CA ALA A 635 -6.31 7.29 -0.02
C ALA A 635 -6.55 8.16 1.23
N ALA A 636 -5.82 7.84 2.31
CA ALA A 636 -5.75 8.65 3.52
C ALA A 636 -4.68 9.75 3.43
N VAL A 637 -3.65 9.54 2.63
CA VAL A 637 -2.58 10.49 2.32
C VAL A 637 -2.47 10.61 0.81
N ASP A 638 -2.54 11.84 0.28
CA ASP A 638 -2.49 12.05 -1.16
C ASP A 638 -1.06 11.97 -1.74
N SER A 639 -0.94 12.06 -3.07
CA SER A 639 0.34 11.94 -3.79
C SER A 639 1.31 13.10 -3.55
N HIS A 640 0.86 14.21 -2.98
CA HIS A 640 1.74 15.28 -2.49
C HIS A 640 2.15 15.08 -1.02
N ARG A 641 1.78 13.94 -0.44
CA ARG A 641 2.02 13.55 0.95
C ARG A 641 1.28 14.42 1.96
N ILE A 642 0.11 14.93 1.58
CA ILE A 642 -0.75 15.69 2.48
C ILE A 642 -1.74 14.72 3.14
N ARG A 643 -1.73 14.71 4.48
CA ARG A 643 -2.67 13.92 5.30
C ARG A 643 -4.08 14.48 5.14
N LYS A 644 -5.00 13.67 4.62
CA LYS A 644 -6.43 14.01 4.51
C LYS A 644 -7.12 13.85 5.87
N PRO A 645 -8.35 14.39 6.06
CA PRO A 645 -9.14 14.16 7.28
C PRO A 645 -9.26 12.66 7.64
N LEU A 646 -9.35 11.78 6.64
CA LEU A 646 -9.34 10.33 6.82
C LEU A 646 -8.14 9.83 7.64
N TRP A 647 -6.93 10.33 7.41
CA TRP A 647 -5.75 9.92 8.17
C TRP A 647 -5.90 10.19 9.67
N PHE A 648 -6.47 11.34 10.03
CA PHE A 648 -6.73 11.69 11.43
C PHE A 648 -7.80 10.79 12.06
N ALA A 649 -8.84 10.43 11.30
CA ALA A 649 -9.84 9.47 11.74
C ALA A 649 -9.20 8.10 12.03
N LEU A 650 -8.33 7.60 11.13
CA LEU A 650 -7.61 6.33 11.32
C LEU A 650 -6.76 6.34 12.59
N ARG A 651 -6.00 7.42 12.81
CA ARG A 651 -5.18 7.57 14.02
C ARG A 651 -6.01 7.40 15.29
N GLU A 652 -7.24 7.93 15.32
CA GLU A 652 -8.17 7.79 16.44
C GLU A 652 -8.74 6.37 16.54
N VAL A 653 -9.33 5.85 15.47
CA VAL A 653 -10.00 4.53 15.52
C VAL A 653 -9.04 3.35 15.60
N PHE A 654 -7.77 3.54 15.29
CA PHE A 654 -6.70 2.56 15.49
C PHE A 654 -5.88 2.81 16.75
N ALA A 655 -6.25 3.76 17.62
CA ALA A 655 -5.59 3.91 18.92
C ALA A 655 -5.63 2.61 19.74
N ASP A 656 -4.62 2.39 20.60
CA ASP A 656 -4.50 1.16 21.40
C ASP A 656 -5.72 0.92 22.30
N ARG A 657 -6.41 1.99 22.70
CA ARG A 657 -7.70 1.91 23.40
C ARG A 657 -8.76 2.65 22.59
N LEU A 658 -9.93 2.03 22.50
CA LEU A 658 -11.10 2.60 21.84
C LEU A 658 -12.31 2.53 22.77
N VAL A 659 -13.02 3.66 22.88
CA VAL A 659 -14.41 3.71 23.35
C VAL A 659 -15.27 4.06 22.15
N THR A 660 -16.23 3.23 21.81
CA THR A 660 -17.23 3.51 20.76
C THR A 660 -18.63 3.18 21.27
N VAL A 661 -19.66 3.78 20.70
CA VAL A 661 -21.05 3.47 21.01
C VAL A 661 -21.67 2.76 19.81
N GLN A 662 -22.21 1.56 20.04
CA GLN A 662 -22.72 0.71 18.98
C GLN A 662 -24.13 0.23 19.30
N SER A 663 -24.92 -0.05 18.26
CA SER A 663 -26.22 -0.69 18.44
C SER A 663 -26.01 -2.16 18.83
N ARG A 664 -26.65 -2.57 19.93
CA ARG A 664 -26.75 -3.95 20.40
C ARG A 664 -28.21 -4.23 20.72
N ASP A 665 -28.80 -5.21 20.03
CA ASP A 665 -30.22 -5.54 20.14
C ASP A 665 -31.17 -4.33 19.96
N GLY A 666 -30.80 -3.42 19.05
CA GLY A 666 -31.56 -2.21 18.73
C GLY A 666 -31.42 -1.07 19.74
N SER A 667 -30.50 -1.16 20.71
CA SER A 667 -30.21 -0.10 21.68
C SER A 667 -28.72 0.28 21.70
N PRO A 668 -28.36 1.56 21.92
CA PRO A 668 -26.97 1.97 22.13
C PRO A 668 -26.33 1.28 23.33
N ALA A 669 -25.12 0.76 23.15
CA ALA A 669 -24.25 0.23 24.18
C ALA A 669 -22.83 0.78 24.01
N VAL A 670 -22.10 0.98 25.11
CA VAL A 670 -20.70 1.39 25.04
C VAL A 670 -19.83 0.15 24.88
N VAL A 671 -18.94 0.17 23.90
CA VAL A 671 -17.95 -0.90 23.68
C VAL A 671 -16.56 -0.34 23.92
N LEU A 672 -15.80 -1.07 24.73
CA LEU A 672 -14.41 -0.79 25.05
C LEU A 672 -13.54 -1.87 24.40
N HIS A 673 -12.48 -1.47 23.72
CA HIS A 673 -11.51 -2.38 23.12
C HIS A 673 -10.08 -1.95 23.54
N ASN A 674 -9.33 -2.88 24.13
CA ASN A 674 -8.01 -2.66 24.71
C ASN A 674 -6.97 -3.55 24.02
N GLU A 675 -6.09 -2.94 23.23
CA GLU A 675 -4.98 -3.63 22.54
C GLU A 675 -3.64 -3.56 23.29
N THR A 676 -3.63 -2.98 24.49
CA THR A 676 -2.45 -3.01 25.35
C THR A 676 -2.28 -4.38 26.02
N ASP A 677 -1.05 -4.68 26.43
CA ASP A 677 -0.70 -5.86 27.25
C ASP A 677 -1.05 -5.68 28.74
N GLU A 678 -1.45 -4.47 29.14
CA GLU A 678 -1.95 -4.16 30.48
C GLU A 678 -3.48 -4.16 30.55
N PRO A 679 -4.08 -4.56 31.69
CA PRO A 679 -5.52 -4.43 31.91
C PRO A 679 -5.94 -2.97 31.95
N TRP A 680 -7.09 -2.65 31.35
CA TRP A 680 -7.68 -1.33 31.36
C TRP A 680 -8.83 -1.26 32.36
N ARG A 681 -8.60 -0.52 33.46
CA ARG A 681 -9.61 -0.24 34.49
C ARG A 681 -9.97 1.24 34.43
N ALA A 682 -11.21 1.56 34.05
CA ALA A 682 -11.66 2.93 33.95
C ALA A 682 -13.13 3.06 34.37
N ALA A 683 -13.46 4.18 35.04
CA ALA A 683 -14.85 4.61 35.15
C ALA A 683 -15.26 5.26 33.83
N VAL A 684 -16.38 4.83 33.26
CA VAL A 684 -16.97 5.42 32.06
C VAL A 684 -18.17 6.26 32.47
N THR A 685 -18.07 7.57 32.24
CA THR A 685 -19.16 8.51 32.47
C THR A 685 -19.94 8.66 31.18
N VAL A 686 -21.17 8.16 31.15
CA VAL A 686 -22.06 8.24 30.00
C VAL A 686 -23.12 9.31 30.24
N ARG A 687 -23.21 10.28 29.33
CA ARG A 687 -24.07 11.47 29.45
C ARG A 687 -24.92 11.60 28.20
N ARG A 688 -26.24 11.76 28.38
CA ARG A 688 -27.12 12.27 27.33
C ARG A 688 -27.29 13.76 27.56
N LEU A 689 -26.86 14.55 26.59
CA LEU A 689 -26.77 16.01 26.66
C LEU A 689 -27.64 16.62 25.57
N ARG A 690 -28.17 17.82 25.82
CA ARG A 690 -28.59 18.71 24.74
C ARG A 690 -27.37 19.28 24.02
N LEU A 691 -27.51 19.69 22.75
CA LEU A 691 -26.41 20.29 21.98
C LEU A 691 -25.91 21.64 22.56
N ASP A 692 -26.69 22.28 23.43
CA ASP A 692 -26.31 23.48 24.21
C ASP A 692 -25.57 23.16 25.53
N GLY A 693 -25.45 21.89 25.87
CA GLY A 693 -24.66 21.39 27.01
C GLY A 693 -25.49 21.02 28.23
N ALA A 694 -26.80 21.22 28.20
CA ALA A 694 -27.66 20.82 29.31
C ALA A 694 -27.68 19.28 29.47
N THR A 695 -27.27 18.78 30.64
CA THR A 695 -27.31 17.34 30.95
C THR A 695 -28.74 16.87 31.17
N LEU A 696 -29.16 15.87 30.41
CA LEU A 696 -30.49 15.25 30.51
C LEU A 696 -30.47 13.96 31.33
N ALA A 697 -29.42 13.16 31.18
CA ALA A 697 -29.19 11.95 31.96
C ALA A 697 -27.69 11.68 32.09
N VAL A 698 -27.30 11.02 33.18
CA VAL A 698 -25.92 10.60 33.45
C VAL A 698 -25.92 9.24 34.12
N ALA A 699 -24.95 8.40 33.75
CA ALA A 699 -24.58 7.20 34.49
C ALA A 699 -23.06 7.10 34.56
N GLU A 700 -22.55 6.61 35.68
CA GLU A 700 -21.15 6.25 35.83
C GLU A 700 -21.07 4.72 35.94
N MET A 701 -20.25 4.11 35.11
CA MET A 701 -20.16 2.66 34.98
C MET A 701 -18.69 2.24 35.12
N PRO A 702 -18.34 1.37 36.08
CA PRO A 702 -17.00 0.80 36.12
C PRO A 702 -16.81 -0.15 34.94
N ALA A 703 -15.66 -0.06 34.27
CA ALA A 703 -15.25 -0.95 33.21
C ALA A 703 -13.90 -1.59 33.56
N GLU A 704 -13.80 -2.89 33.33
CA GLU A 704 -12.55 -3.65 33.39
C GLU A 704 -12.43 -4.44 32.10
N VAL A 705 -11.40 -4.14 31.31
CA VAL A 705 -11.07 -4.85 30.09
C VAL A 705 -9.72 -5.50 30.30
N GLY A 706 -9.63 -6.80 30.05
CA GLY A 706 -8.35 -7.51 30.10
C GLY A 706 -7.35 -6.96 29.07
N PRO A 707 -6.07 -7.34 29.18
CA PRO A 707 -5.12 -7.18 28.08
C PRO A 707 -5.67 -7.77 26.79
N ARG A 708 -5.53 -7.07 25.66
CA ARG A 708 -5.95 -7.56 24.33
C ARG A 708 -7.39 -8.07 24.31
N GLY A 709 -8.27 -7.29 24.94
CA GLY A 709 -9.64 -7.69 25.25
C GLY A 709 -10.66 -6.62 24.92
N SER A 710 -11.93 -6.99 24.99
CA SER A 710 -13.06 -6.09 24.79
C SER A 710 -14.11 -6.26 25.89
N ALA A 711 -14.93 -5.23 26.09
CA ALA A 711 -16.11 -5.28 26.96
C ALA A 711 -17.26 -4.47 26.36
N THR A 712 -18.49 -4.93 26.58
CA THR A 712 -19.71 -4.20 26.21
C THR A 712 -20.49 -3.84 27.47
N LEU A 713 -20.81 -2.55 27.61
CA LEU A 713 -21.59 -2.00 28.72
C LEU A 713 -22.99 -1.62 28.21
N PRO A 714 -24.03 -2.38 28.57
CA PRO A 714 -25.41 -2.02 28.22
C PRO A 714 -25.82 -0.76 28.97
N LEU A 715 -26.52 0.14 28.28
CA LEU A 715 -26.93 1.42 28.84
C LEU A 715 -28.37 1.39 29.38
N PRO A 716 -28.67 2.11 30.47
CA PRO A 716 -30.03 2.23 30.97
C PRO A 716 -30.93 3.04 29.99
N PRO A 717 -32.26 2.78 29.97
CA PRO A 717 -33.19 3.47 29.07
C PRO A 717 -33.14 5.00 29.09
N ALA A 718 -32.82 5.59 30.23
CA ALA A 718 -32.68 7.05 30.38
C ALA A 718 -31.57 7.65 29.50
N LEU A 719 -30.58 6.85 29.09
CA LEU A 719 -29.49 7.25 28.21
C LEU A 719 -29.73 6.86 26.74
N THR A 720 -30.54 5.83 26.47
CA THR A 720 -30.70 5.27 25.11
C THR A 720 -31.88 5.83 24.33
N VAL A 721 -32.83 6.48 25.00
CA VAL A 721 -34.02 7.09 24.35
C VAL A 721 -33.93 8.60 24.43
N ALA A 722 -33.74 9.25 23.28
CA ALA A 722 -33.79 10.70 23.16
C ALA A 722 -35.24 11.22 23.24
N ALA A 723 -35.44 12.35 23.94
CA ALA A 723 -36.74 13.02 23.93
C ALA A 723 -36.91 13.87 22.66
N ASP A 724 -35.81 14.50 22.24
CA ASP A 724 -35.67 15.19 20.96
C ASP A 724 -34.38 14.70 20.26
N PRO A 725 -34.47 13.76 19.31
CA PRO A 725 -33.28 13.21 18.65
C PRO A 725 -32.50 14.25 17.83
N THR A 726 -33.10 15.39 17.49
CA THR A 726 -32.45 16.46 16.71
C THR A 726 -31.58 17.37 17.56
N ALA A 727 -31.79 17.39 18.88
CA ALA A 727 -31.15 18.31 19.80
C ALA A 727 -30.36 17.61 20.90
N GLU A 728 -30.10 16.31 20.76
CA GLU A 728 -29.47 15.49 21.79
C GLU A 728 -28.30 14.66 21.25
N VAL A 729 -27.29 14.48 22.10
CA VAL A 729 -26.11 13.64 21.84
C VAL A 729 -25.82 12.79 23.07
N LEU A 730 -25.36 11.56 22.83
CA LEU A 730 -24.86 10.67 23.86
C LEU A 730 -23.33 10.64 23.81
N VAL A 731 -22.69 10.84 24.96
CA VAL A 731 -21.23 10.91 25.11
C VAL A 731 -20.81 9.90 26.17
N ALA A 732 -19.84 9.05 25.86
CA ALA A 732 -19.22 8.13 26.81
C ALA A 732 -17.74 8.50 26.97
N ASP A 733 -17.37 9.07 28.12
CA ASP A 733 -15.99 9.43 28.45
C ASP A 733 -15.41 8.41 29.44
N ALA A 734 -14.31 7.76 29.06
CA ALA A 734 -13.49 7.04 30.00
C ALA A 734 -12.65 8.03 30.82
N ALA A 735 -12.47 7.77 32.12
CA ALA A 735 -11.62 8.58 32.99
C ALA A 735 -10.14 8.67 32.53
N THR A 736 -9.73 7.80 31.61
CA THR A 736 -8.41 7.77 30.97
C THR A 736 -8.29 8.68 29.73
N GLY A 737 -9.39 9.31 29.28
CA GLY A 737 -9.40 10.34 28.23
C GLY A 737 -10.02 9.93 26.89
N GLU A 738 -10.35 8.65 26.70
CA GLU A 738 -11.01 8.14 25.51
C GLU A 738 -12.50 8.49 25.49
N ARG A 739 -13.04 8.83 24.32
CA ARG A 739 -14.44 9.26 24.15
C ARG A 739 -15.13 8.51 23.01
N GLY A 740 -16.32 7.99 23.28
CA GLY A 740 -17.27 7.52 22.28
C GLY A 740 -18.45 8.49 22.15
N LEU A 741 -18.98 8.64 20.93
CA LEU A 741 -20.10 9.51 20.62
C LEU A 741 -21.22 8.73 19.94
N TRP A 742 -22.46 9.14 20.19
CA TRP A 742 -23.64 8.65 19.49
C TRP A 742 -24.64 9.76 19.26
N TYR A 743 -25.11 9.87 18.02
CA TYR A 743 -26.11 10.83 17.60
C TYR A 743 -27.42 10.09 17.32
N PHE A 744 -28.54 10.68 17.74
CA PHE A 744 -29.86 10.07 17.58
C PHE A 744 -30.54 10.44 16.25
N ALA A 745 -29.93 11.35 15.49
CA ALA A 745 -30.34 11.76 14.16
C ALA A 745 -29.10 12.08 13.32
N GLU A 746 -29.26 12.03 12.00
CA GLU A 746 -28.24 12.47 11.04
C GLU A 746 -28.03 13.98 11.09
N ASP A 747 -26.87 14.46 10.63
CA ASP A 747 -26.50 15.87 10.82
C ASP A 747 -27.41 16.85 10.10
N THR A 748 -27.98 16.45 8.96
CA THR A 748 -29.00 17.24 8.24
C THR A 748 -30.25 17.50 9.09
N CYS A 749 -30.50 16.67 10.09
CA CYS A 749 -31.60 16.82 11.05
C CYS A 749 -31.16 17.47 12.37
N LEU A 750 -29.86 17.49 12.69
CA LEU A 750 -29.37 18.02 13.95
C LEU A 750 -29.51 19.55 13.99
N ALA A 751 -29.96 20.08 15.12
CA ALA A 751 -30.06 21.51 15.38
C ALA A 751 -28.68 22.13 15.72
N LEU A 752 -27.70 21.96 14.80
CA LEU A 752 -26.36 22.52 14.95
C LEU A 752 -26.38 24.05 14.84
N SER A 753 -25.57 24.72 15.66
CA SER A 753 -25.44 26.18 15.63
C SER A 753 -24.30 26.61 14.70
N ALA A 754 -24.52 27.64 13.88
CA ALA A 754 -23.45 28.31 13.12
C ALA A 754 -22.52 29.13 14.03
N ASP A 755 -23.02 29.65 15.15
CA ASP A 755 -22.24 30.37 16.18
C ASP A 755 -21.89 29.41 17.33
N ALA A 756 -21.30 28.26 16.99
CA ALA A 756 -20.99 27.21 17.97
C ALA A 756 -19.67 27.43 18.71
N ALA A 757 -18.80 28.34 18.26
CA ALA A 757 -17.46 28.49 18.81
C ALA A 757 -16.89 29.91 18.76
N GLU A 758 -16.04 30.22 19.73
CA GLU A 758 -15.07 31.32 19.66
C GLU A 758 -13.75 30.78 19.14
N VAL A 759 -13.18 31.44 18.12
CA VAL A 759 -11.93 31.00 17.50
C VAL A 759 -10.95 32.17 17.40
N SER A 760 -9.69 31.91 17.76
CA SER A 760 -8.59 32.86 17.62
C SER A 760 -7.32 32.15 17.16
N ALA A 761 -6.51 32.80 16.33
CA ALA A 761 -5.22 32.29 15.88
C ALA A 761 -4.10 33.25 16.26
N GLU A 762 -3.01 32.72 16.82
CA GLU A 762 -1.84 33.49 17.24
C GLU A 762 -0.56 32.87 16.65
N PRO A 763 0.43 33.69 16.25
CA PRO A 763 1.74 33.18 15.84
C PRO A 763 2.41 32.39 16.97
N ALA A 764 3.07 31.29 16.60
CA ALA A 764 3.85 30.45 17.50
C ALA A 764 5.16 30.03 16.83
N GLU A 765 6.03 29.34 17.56
CA GLU A 765 7.27 28.81 16.99
C GLU A 765 6.96 27.84 15.83
N GLY A 766 7.49 28.14 14.64
CA GLY A 766 7.30 27.32 13.44
C GLY A 766 5.91 27.40 12.79
N GLY A 767 5.04 28.34 13.21
CA GLY A 767 3.74 28.55 12.58
C GLY A 767 2.74 29.29 13.49
N TYR A 768 1.61 28.66 13.79
CA TYR A 768 0.48 29.27 14.50
C TYR A 768 -0.20 28.29 15.46
N VAL A 769 -0.85 28.84 16.47
CA VAL A 769 -1.75 28.12 17.36
C VAL A 769 -3.16 28.67 17.17
N VAL A 770 -4.11 27.79 16.83
CA VAL A 770 -5.53 28.10 16.73
C VAL A 770 -6.23 27.58 17.98
N GLN A 771 -6.80 28.49 18.77
CA GLN A 771 -7.58 28.19 19.95
C GLN A 771 -9.06 28.22 19.59
N VAL A 772 -9.79 27.18 19.96
CA VAL A 772 -11.23 27.05 19.73
C VAL A 772 -11.93 26.76 21.04
N ARG A 773 -12.91 27.58 21.43
CA ARG A 773 -13.75 27.38 22.61
C ARG A 773 -15.20 27.20 22.20
N ALA A 774 -15.78 26.07 22.56
CA ALA A 774 -17.15 25.72 22.21
C ALA A 774 -18.17 26.49 23.08
N ARG A 775 -19.13 27.16 22.43
CA ARG A 775 -20.36 27.73 23.00
C ARG A 775 -21.54 26.76 22.90
N ALA A 776 -21.58 25.99 21.81
CA ALA A 776 -22.50 24.88 21.55
C ALA A 776 -21.68 23.67 21.07
N LEU A 777 -22.31 22.53 20.77
CA LEU A 777 -21.60 21.40 20.14
C LEU A 777 -20.90 21.86 18.86
N VAL A 778 -19.58 21.67 18.79
CA VAL A 778 -18.77 21.83 17.57
C VAL A 778 -18.41 20.44 17.09
N LYS A 779 -18.86 20.05 15.91
CA LYS A 779 -18.65 18.69 15.37
C LYS A 779 -17.62 18.71 14.23
N ASP A 780 -16.66 17.80 14.30
CA ASP A 780 -15.61 17.57 13.29
C ASP A 780 -14.75 18.81 12.94
N LEU A 781 -14.39 19.60 13.94
CA LEU A 781 -13.50 20.76 13.80
C LEU A 781 -12.19 20.37 13.10
N THR A 782 -11.94 21.00 11.96
CA THR A 782 -10.83 20.71 11.06
C THR A 782 -10.26 22.00 10.47
N LEU A 783 -8.92 22.05 10.35
CA LEU A 783 -8.23 23.11 9.63
C LEU A 783 -7.68 22.56 8.31
N LEU A 784 -8.30 22.92 7.19
CA LEU A 784 -7.81 22.63 5.84
C LEU A 784 -6.73 23.67 5.48
N VAL A 785 -5.60 23.59 6.18
CA VAL A 785 -4.54 24.61 6.16
C VAL A 785 -3.85 24.76 4.80
N ASP A 786 -4.00 23.76 3.93
CA ASP A 786 -3.44 23.76 2.59
C ASP A 786 -4.13 24.78 1.65
N HIS A 787 -5.34 25.26 2.00
CA HIS A 787 -5.96 26.42 1.36
C HIS A 787 -5.18 27.73 1.59
N ALA A 788 -4.44 27.83 2.69
CA ALA A 788 -3.65 29.02 3.03
C ALA A 788 -2.20 28.90 2.56
N ASP A 789 -1.60 27.71 2.68
CA ASP A 789 -0.26 27.39 2.18
C ASP A 789 -0.17 25.89 1.87
N PRO A 790 0.15 25.49 0.61
CA PRO A 790 0.30 24.08 0.23
C PRO A 790 1.29 23.28 1.10
N GLY A 791 2.27 23.95 1.72
CA GLY A 791 3.24 23.32 2.62
C GLY A 791 2.83 23.29 4.09
N ALA A 792 1.66 23.80 4.44
CA ALA A 792 1.20 23.85 5.82
C ALA A 792 0.66 22.50 6.31
N THR A 793 0.87 22.21 7.59
CA THR A 793 0.37 20.99 8.24
C THR A 793 -0.32 21.33 9.57
N VAL A 794 -1.22 20.46 10.02
CA VAL A 794 -1.91 20.57 11.30
C VAL A 794 -1.73 19.27 12.10
N ASP A 795 -1.62 19.38 13.42
CA ASP A 795 -1.37 18.23 14.31
C ASP A 795 -2.62 17.39 14.61
N ARG A 796 -3.81 17.98 14.49
CA ARG A 796 -5.12 17.37 14.78
C ARG A 796 -6.20 17.88 13.82
N ALA A 797 -7.18 17.03 13.54
CA ALA A 797 -8.39 17.33 12.78
C ALA A 797 -9.56 16.48 13.31
N LEU A 798 -10.77 16.73 12.82
CA LEU A 798 -12.00 16.03 13.21
C LEU A 798 -12.31 16.08 14.72
N VAL A 799 -11.97 17.20 15.36
CA VAL A 799 -12.17 17.34 16.82
C VAL A 799 -13.63 17.69 17.11
N THR A 800 -14.29 16.92 17.97
CA THR A 800 -15.62 17.27 18.48
C THR A 800 -15.52 17.86 19.89
N LEU A 801 -16.07 19.06 20.07
CA LEU A 801 -16.08 19.79 21.34
C LEU A 801 -17.50 19.94 21.87
N LEU A 802 -17.68 19.57 23.14
CA LEU A 802 -18.91 19.87 23.87
C LEU A 802 -18.93 21.33 24.35
N PRO A 803 -20.11 21.90 24.63
CA PRO A 803 -20.22 23.26 25.16
C PRO A 803 -19.36 23.48 26.41
N GLY A 804 -18.51 24.51 26.36
CA GLY A 804 -17.55 24.84 27.40
C GLY A 804 -16.16 24.18 27.25
N GLU A 805 -16.01 23.20 26.37
CA GLU A 805 -14.71 22.59 26.06
C GLU A 805 -13.87 23.51 25.15
N SER A 806 -12.57 23.25 25.08
CA SER A 806 -11.65 23.98 24.21
C SER A 806 -10.62 23.03 23.59
N ALA A 807 -10.19 23.36 22.37
CA ALA A 807 -9.08 22.70 21.70
C ALA A 807 -8.04 23.70 21.22
N GLU A 808 -6.81 23.21 21.18
CA GLU A 808 -5.67 23.87 20.58
C GLU A 808 -5.23 23.05 19.36
N LEU A 809 -5.14 23.71 18.20
CA LEU A 809 -4.65 23.10 16.96
C LEU A 809 -3.37 23.84 16.53
N ARG A 810 -2.30 23.09 16.29
CA ARG A 810 -0.98 23.64 15.94
C ARG A 810 -0.78 23.53 14.44
N VAL A 811 -0.67 24.70 13.80
CA VAL A 811 -0.38 24.82 12.37
C VAL A 811 1.12 25.05 12.20
N ARG A 812 1.79 24.23 11.41
CA ARG A 812 3.17 24.46 10.98
C ARG A 812 3.19 24.91 9.54
N SER A 813 3.96 25.96 9.25
CA SER A 813 4.15 26.46 7.89
C SER A 813 5.48 27.20 7.79
N SER A 814 6.13 27.09 6.65
CA SER A 814 7.33 27.90 6.33
C SER A 814 6.96 29.31 5.85
N ALA A 815 5.71 29.51 5.42
CA ALA A 815 5.16 30.77 4.98
C ALA A 815 4.59 31.57 6.15
N ARG A 816 4.53 32.90 5.98
CA ARG A 816 3.80 33.78 6.90
C ARG A 816 2.34 33.84 6.45
N LEU A 817 1.45 33.23 7.24
CA LEU A 817 0.02 33.23 7.03
C LEU A 817 -0.66 34.43 7.70
N ASP A 818 -1.83 34.82 7.19
CA ASP A 818 -2.75 35.71 7.90
C ASP A 818 -3.49 34.90 8.98
N PRO A 819 -3.34 35.21 10.29
CA PRO A 819 -4.07 34.50 11.33
C PRO A 819 -5.59 34.49 11.12
N ALA A 820 -6.17 35.53 10.53
CA ALA A 820 -7.61 35.60 10.28
C ALA A 820 -8.09 34.55 9.25
N ALA A 821 -7.23 34.15 8.32
CA ALA A 821 -7.53 33.08 7.37
C ALA A 821 -7.68 31.72 8.08
N LEU A 822 -6.95 31.48 9.18
CA LEU A 822 -7.00 30.23 9.94
C LEU A 822 -8.26 30.07 10.80
N THR A 823 -9.06 31.13 10.95
CA THR A 823 -10.25 31.14 11.81
C THR A 823 -11.55 31.21 11.03
N THR A 824 -11.50 31.11 9.70
CA THR A 824 -12.67 31.28 8.83
C THR A 824 -12.64 30.32 7.64
N ARG A 825 -13.79 30.17 6.96
CA ARG A 825 -13.91 29.45 5.68
C ARG A 825 -12.98 30.11 4.64
N PRO A 826 -12.20 29.33 3.86
CA PRO A 826 -12.28 27.88 3.68
C PRO A 826 -11.41 27.04 4.61
N VAL A 827 -10.53 27.63 5.44
CA VAL A 827 -9.57 26.87 6.26
C VAL A 827 -10.25 26.22 7.45
N LEU A 828 -10.95 26.99 8.28
CA LEU A 828 -11.67 26.47 9.44
C LEU A 828 -13.01 25.88 8.98
N ARG A 829 -13.15 24.56 9.12
CA ARG A 829 -14.36 23.81 8.75
C ARG A 829 -14.84 22.91 9.89
N THR A 830 -16.13 22.61 9.88
CA THR A 830 -16.87 21.77 10.83
C THR A 830 -18.04 21.09 10.10
N ALA A 831 -18.82 20.26 10.77
CA ALA A 831 -20.15 19.90 10.26
C ALA A 831 -21.16 21.03 10.47
N ASN A 832 -20.95 21.86 11.50
CA ASN A 832 -21.83 22.98 11.86
C ASN A 832 -21.97 24.00 10.72
N ASP A 833 -20.88 24.39 10.05
CA ASP A 833 -20.93 25.35 8.95
C ASP A 833 -21.64 24.78 7.71
N LEU A 834 -21.60 23.47 7.49
CA LEU A 834 -22.36 22.84 6.40
C LEU A 834 -23.86 22.87 6.70
N VAL A 835 -24.27 22.48 7.92
CA VAL A 835 -25.68 22.31 8.29
C VAL A 835 -26.37 23.63 8.58
N ALA A 836 -25.70 24.55 9.29
CA ALA A 836 -26.30 25.79 9.77
C ALA A 836 -26.10 26.98 8.82
N ALA A 837 -25.42 26.78 7.67
CA ALA A 837 -25.33 27.82 6.64
C ALA A 837 -26.74 28.18 6.12
N PRO A 838 -27.03 29.46 5.86
CA PRO A 838 -28.29 29.85 5.24
C PRO A 838 -28.42 29.15 3.89
N SER A 839 -29.47 28.35 3.72
CA SER A 839 -29.75 27.64 2.47
C SER A 839 -29.69 28.60 1.28
N ALA A 840 -29.03 28.19 0.21
CA ALA A 840 -28.93 28.90 -1.07
C ALA A 840 -30.29 29.00 -1.83
N THR A 841 -31.36 29.41 -1.15
CA THR A 841 -32.69 29.68 -1.73
C THR A 841 -32.93 31.15 -2.07
N GLU A 842 -31.91 32.02 -2.00
CA GLU A 842 -31.99 33.43 -2.45
C GLU A 842 -31.07 33.79 -3.64
N VAL A 843 -30.52 32.80 -4.38
CA VAL A 843 -29.83 33.06 -5.66
C VAL A 843 -30.53 32.28 -6.79
N ALA A 844 -30.75 32.97 -7.92
CA ALA A 844 -31.67 32.68 -9.01
C ALA A 844 -31.60 31.25 -9.63
N PRO A 845 -32.70 30.75 -10.22
CA PRO A 845 -32.81 29.37 -10.70
C PRO A 845 -32.19 29.19 -12.08
N GLU A 846 -30.93 28.76 -12.13
CA GLU A 846 -30.30 28.26 -13.38
C GLU A 846 -29.37 27.06 -13.14
N VAL A 847 -29.63 26.17 -12.17
CA VAL A 847 -28.92 24.87 -12.07
C VAL A 847 -29.84 23.77 -11.55
N VAL A 848 -31.03 23.58 -12.16
CA VAL A 848 -31.82 22.34 -11.97
C VAL A 848 -32.54 22.00 -13.27
N ALA A 849 -31.78 21.53 -14.27
CA ALA A 849 -32.36 20.94 -15.49
C ALA A 849 -31.39 19.97 -16.17
N ALA A 850 -31.02 18.89 -15.47
CA ALA A 850 -30.40 17.72 -16.12
C ALA A 850 -30.78 16.36 -15.51
N ALA A 851 -31.54 16.32 -14.41
CA ALA A 851 -31.82 15.08 -13.68
C ALA A 851 -33.15 14.36 -14.05
N SER A 852 -33.85 14.75 -15.12
CA SER A 852 -35.19 14.18 -15.40
C SER A 852 -35.54 13.99 -16.87
N VAL A 853 -34.71 13.29 -17.66
CA VAL A 853 -35.22 12.49 -18.80
C VAL A 853 -34.26 11.32 -19.06
N ARG A 854 -34.64 10.10 -18.64
CA ARG A 854 -34.48 8.81 -19.36
C ARG A 854 -34.72 7.63 -18.41
N GLU A 855 -35.95 7.51 -17.92
CA GLU A 855 -36.52 6.18 -17.66
C GLU A 855 -37.08 5.66 -18.98
N THR A 856 -36.57 4.48 -19.40
CA THR A 856 -37.07 3.50 -20.39
C THR A 856 -36.01 3.09 -21.43
N ALA A 857 -35.18 2.11 -21.05
CA ALA A 857 -34.78 0.98 -21.91
C ALA A 857 -34.01 -0.06 -21.07
N GLU A 858 -34.69 -1.15 -20.69
CA GLU A 858 -34.01 -2.41 -20.35
C GLU A 858 -33.33 -2.94 -21.62
N VAL A 859 -32.01 -3.16 -21.60
CA VAL A 859 -31.31 -4.35 -22.15
C VAL A 859 -29.99 -4.54 -21.39
N SER A 860 -29.71 -5.81 -21.13
CA SER A 860 -28.68 -6.47 -20.33
C SER A 860 -27.18 -6.24 -20.64
N VAL A 861 -26.39 -6.56 -19.60
CA VAL A 861 -25.01 -7.11 -19.51
C VAL A 861 -23.87 -6.10 -19.32
N GLY A 862 -23.20 -6.24 -18.16
CA GLY A 862 -21.88 -5.70 -17.87
C GLY A 862 -21.80 -5.07 -16.47
N GLY A 863 -21.78 -5.90 -15.42
CA GLY A 863 -21.45 -5.39 -14.08
C GLY A 863 -19.95 -5.14 -14.00
N GLY A 864 -19.55 -3.87 -13.97
CA GLY A 864 -18.23 -3.42 -13.56
C GLY A 864 -18.16 -3.40 -12.03
N LEU A 865 -17.27 -4.20 -11.49
CA LEU A 865 -16.63 -3.98 -10.20
C LEU A 865 -15.24 -3.43 -10.48
#